data_AF-A0A4S3LZA5-F1
#
_entry.id   AF-A0A4S3LZA5-F1
#
_cell.length_a   1.000
_cell.length_b   1.000
_cell.length_c   1.000
_cell.angle_alpha   90.00
_cell.angle_beta   90.00
_cell.angle_gamma   90.00
#
_symmetry.space_group_name_H-M   'P 1'
#
loop_
_entity.id
_entity.type
_entity.pdbx_description
1 polymer ?
#
loop_
_entity_poly.entity_id
_entity_poly.type
_entity_poly.pdbx_seq_one_letter_code
_entity_poly.pdbx_strand_id
1 'polypeptide(L)'
;MNTSHPPVKIYGSGGHSQVIRHVLEENGYRITEVFDDHPEGVHRASVNVVKGLRGKDKNSIIQSTPMVIAIGNNRQRAEISQLLQSNFQKVIHKSAIIASNSTIGDGTVVFAGAIVQPNTVIGKHVIINTAASIDHDNIIGDYAHISPKAALTGHVEIGEGTHVGVGAVIIPTVKIGKWCTIGAGAVVLKDVPDYCTVVGNPGRIIKRQVPPVLPENNSEEIPFDLAFIGAGISTAFTLLKSLKKLPPQSKKIRIAVIEKSGEFFTGVAYGKRSGHSTHLITALKDFLPKPELNQFTDWLNLNKDWLLKRLKEEGGSLTNEWLYSNRKAIQNGKWDHLFIPRSFFGSYIQEKLQETIGEYQKSGKIHIEYVTDEIEDIQREEFGFYLKGLQKNIKTKKAVLGIGSPKQRTLNVPESIPNDRHLFISNPYEQGMNRVIKQIIKSLKSNHKKNVLILGSNASALEFLYKMNDLRGIDSKVGHYFFLSTHGLYPNSIVDTNNEKSFIPKHTLALLEIQKLTAKQIMQGITNDLNDAEELGIGAAITVGPISNAFVPLLEKLDQREKERFACYYGNEIGRRQRVAGYHYTKTIDVLKSQGRFSHLKGSFEKLDLADHQQLSLVYKTEQDSIAILDQPIDIVINCLGSSKLSDLEAPLVIRNLIDSEMAKINPSGRGLTVNQNLETSKGLHVIGPLLAGNVIEGNPIWHVEHCGRIISIAEILSKVLTTPSEKYEEVEPELKIHKLDNGRDVNIYKEILKEYDEHPYYRYEYFKHHSQDDNQLLVVELKHKGRSLAIMPLVKRKIAHGQYSGYFDVTTPYGYGGPLFKPEVTADLKEVFWDLIEKWYQDENIVTEFIRFNHNENHVGYNGEIIPTLKNIKGRILNDPEKQWKQFKPKVRNNYRKAEKNHLTFQSFSGKKISRDHIASFHAVYTETMDRNNAASFYFFHLDYFENLIFSDPDSFILTFAIKDNEIASTELIITHQNSMFAFLGGTRTKFFSYRPNDYLRVEIIEMGRQKGLSWYILGGGRKDNDGLYKSKKHLFPKDEDFVFYTGRKVINREVYNALCGNKLPKHNGYFPKYRVPKLQEAAST
;
A
#
# COMPACT_ATOMS: atom_id res chain seq x y z
N MET A 1 63.62 37.36 12.89
CA MET A 1 62.80 37.81 11.75
C MET A 1 61.37 37.35 11.99
N ASN A 2 60.43 38.30 11.99
CA ASN A 2 58.99 38.07 12.14
C ASN A 2 58.47 37.19 11.01
N THR A 3 58.14 35.93 11.29
CA THR A 3 57.15 35.19 10.50
C THR A 3 55.99 34.90 11.43
N SER A 4 55.09 35.86 11.60
CA SER A 4 53.83 35.60 12.29
C SER A 4 53.08 34.55 11.47
N HIS A 5 53.03 33.31 11.96
CA HIS A 5 52.20 32.28 11.34
C HIS A 5 50.77 32.82 11.18
N PRO A 6 50.07 32.46 10.09
CA PRO A 6 48.70 32.91 9.89
C PRO A 6 47.83 32.51 11.09
N PRO A 7 46.84 33.33 11.46
CA PRO A 7 45.92 32.96 12.53
C PRO A 7 45.20 31.65 12.20
N VAL A 8 44.91 30.85 13.21
CA VAL A 8 44.20 29.57 13.07
C VAL A 8 42.96 29.56 13.95
N LYS A 9 41.91 28.90 13.47
CA LYS A 9 40.68 28.64 14.21
C LYS A 9 40.61 27.16 14.60
N ILE A 10 39.96 26.86 15.72
CA ILE A 10 39.77 25.48 16.18
C ILE A 10 38.28 25.14 16.20
N TYR A 11 37.90 24.01 15.62
CA TYR A 11 36.55 23.45 15.75
C TYR A 11 36.56 22.25 16.70
N GLY A 12 35.92 22.38 17.85
CA GLY A 12 35.89 21.43 18.95
C GLY A 12 36.59 22.00 20.19
N SER A 13 35.96 21.83 21.35
CA SER A 13 36.40 22.42 22.64
C SER A 13 36.67 21.37 23.74
N GLY A 14 36.70 20.08 23.39
CA GLY A 14 36.96 18.97 24.32
C GLY A 14 38.45 18.83 24.71
N GLY A 15 38.78 17.83 25.53
CA GLY A 15 40.16 17.62 26.00
C GLY A 15 41.20 17.42 24.87
N HIS A 16 40.80 16.85 23.73
CA HIS A 16 41.66 16.72 22.55
C HIS A 16 42.08 18.08 21.96
N SER A 17 41.19 19.06 22.02
CA SER A 17 41.42 20.43 21.56
C SER A 17 42.52 21.15 22.32
N GLN A 18 42.70 20.82 23.61
CA GLN A 18 43.77 21.38 24.42
C GLN A 18 45.16 20.93 23.96
N VAL A 19 45.27 19.66 23.56
CA VAL A 19 46.54 19.14 23.05
C VAL A 19 46.89 19.79 21.70
N ILE A 20 45.90 19.95 20.81
CA ILE A 20 46.11 20.61 19.51
C ILE A 20 46.45 22.09 19.67
N ARG A 21 45.73 22.80 20.56
CA ARG A 21 46.02 24.18 20.93
C ARG A 21 47.47 24.35 21.36
N HIS A 22 47.94 23.48 22.25
CA HIS A 22 49.31 23.51 22.72
C HIS A 22 50.32 23.35 21.58
N VAL A 23 50.12 22.37 20.68
CA VAL A 23 51.01 22.16 19.52
C VAL A 23 51.02 23.39 18.58
N LEU A 24 49.86 24.01 18.35
CA LEU A 24 49.75 25.23 17.56
C LEU A 24 50.52 26.40 18.20
N GLU A 25 50.33 26.62 19.50
CA GLU A 25 50.99 27.69 20.25
C GLU A 25 52.52 27.50 20.30
N GLU A 26 52.99 26.27 20.52
CA GLU A 26 54.44 25.95 20.49
C GLU A 26 55.05 26.15 19.10
N ASN A 27 54.27 25.92 18.05
CA ASN A 27 54.66 26.21 16.67
C ASN A 27 54.51 27.69 16.29
N GLY A 28 54.13 28.56 17.24
CA GLY A 28 54.03 30.00 17.02
C GLY A 28 52.77 30.45 16.28
N TYR A 29 51.74 29.60 16.18
CA TYR A 29 50.44 29.99 15.63
C TYR A 29 49.63 30.78 16.65
N ARG A 30 48.95 31.83 16.19
CA ARG A 30 47.96 32.57 16.98
C ARG A 30 46.58 31.97 16.80
N ILE A 31 45.96 31.49 17.88
CA ILE A 31 44.59 30.98 17.85
C ILE A 31 43.61 32.13 18.04
N THR A 32 42.68 32.30 17.09
CA THR A 32 41.74 33.43 17.09
C THR A 32 40.40 33.09 17.73
N GLU A 33 39.82 31.95 17.37
CA GLU A 33 38.48 31.52 17.82
C GLU A 33 38.43 30.00 18.02
N VAL A 34 37.58 29.56 18.95
CA VAL A 34 37.22 28.16 19.14
C VAL A 34 35.71 28.01 18.90
N PHE A 35 35.30 27.05 18.08
CA PHE A 35 33.90 26.74 17.82
C PHE A 35 33.50 25.44 18.51
N ASP A 36 32.31 25.38 19.11
CA ASP A 36 31.72 24.12 19.58
C ASP A 36 30.19 24.16 19.47
N ASP A 37 29.59 23.08 18.98
CA ASP A 37 28.12 22.99 18.85
C ASP A 37 27.40 23.03 20.20
N HIS A 38 28.09 22.63 21.29
CA HIS A 38 27.56 22.61 22.65
C HIS A 38 28.47 23.43 23.59
N PRO A 39 28.47 24.78 23.47
CA PRO A 39 29.37 25.64 24.25
C PRO A 39 29.16 25.56 25.77
N GLU A 40 27.99 25.09 26.22
CA GLU A 40 27.67 24.84 27.63
C GLU A 40 28.38 23.62 28.25
N GLY A 41 28.98 22.74 27.45
CA GLY A 41 29.66 21.51 27.87
C GLY A 41 31.18 21.49 27.66
N VAL A 42 31.80 22.66 27.45
CA VAL A 42 33.20 22.78 27.04
C VAL A 42 34.19 22.35 28.13
N HIS A 43 35.40 21.96 27.72
CA HIS A 43 36.48 21.73 28.67
C HIS A 43 36.83 23.01 29.44
N ARG A 44 37.09 22.93 30.75
CA ARG A 44 37.37 24.09 31.64
C ARG A 44 38.50 25.03 31.17
N ALA A 45 39.41 24.53 30.33
CA ALA A 45 40.55 25.28 29.79
C ALA A 45 40.27 25.89 28.40
N SER A 46 39.08 25.67 27.84
CA SER A 46 38.68 26.23 26.55
C SER A 46 38.23 27.67 26.75
N VAL A 47 38.94 28.62 26.13
CA VAL A 47 38.63 30.06 26.16
C VAL A 47 38.10 30.52 24.81
N ASN A 48 37.27 31.57 24.81
CA ASN A 48 36.66 32.16 23.61
C ASN A 48 35.90 31.14 22.74
N VAL A 49 35.08 30.30 23.39
CA VAL A 49 34.23 29.33 22.67
C VAL A 49 32.98 30.02 22.15
N VAL A 50 32.81 29.97 20.84
CA VAL A 50 31.64 30.45 20.11
C VAL A 50 30.78 29.25 19.72
N LYS A 51 29.46 29.42 19.68
CA LYS A 51 28.53 28.38 19.24
C LYS A 51 28.89 27.89 17.82
N GLY A 52 28.84 26.57 17.64
CA GLY A 52 29.25 25.86 16.44
C GLY A 52 28.44 26.22 15.20
N LEU A 53 28.91 25.72 14.05
CA LEU A 53 28.46 26.15 12.72
C LEU A 53 27.40 25.24 12.11
N ARG A 54 26.98 24.17 12.81
CA ARG A 54 25.88 23.30 12.37
C ARG A 54 24.56 24.07 12.26
N GLY A 55 23.89 24.01 11.10
CA GLY A 55 22.57 24.59 10.86
C GLY A 55 22.53 26.05 10.37
N LYS A 56 23.68 26.66 10.06
CA LYS A 56 23.73 27.98 9.39
C LYS A 56 23.75 27.81 7.86
N ASP A 57 23.26 28.81 7.15
CA ASP A 57 23.17 28.82 5.69
C ASP A 57 24.55 28.55 5.04
N LYS A 58 24.64 27.50 4.22
CA LYS A 58 25.91 26.90 3.75
C LYS A 58 26.77 27.89 2.95
N ASN A 59 26.15 28.90 2.35
CA ASN A 59 26.82 29.93 1.56
C ASN A 59 27.49 31.04 2.40
N SER A 60 27.27 31.07 3.72
CA SER A 60 27.76 32.15 4.60
C SER A 60 29.13 31.88 5.24
N ILE A 61 29.73 30.70 5.04
CA ILE A 61 30.95 30.26 5.74
C ILE A 61 32.05 29.94 4.72
N ILE A 62 32.50 30.97 3.99
CA ILE A 62 33.83 30.96 3.38
C ILE A 62 34.74 31.67 4.38
N GLN A 63 35.39 30.92 5.27
CA GLN A 63 36.33 31.51 6.23
C GLN A 63 37.72 31.57 5.60
N SER A 64 38.21 32.79 5.36
CA SER A 64 39.57 33.07 4.84
C SER A 64 40.70 32.65 5.80
N THR A 65 40.37 32.34 7.05
CA THR A 65 41.31 31.90 8.09
C THR A 65 41.36 30.38 8.17
N PRO A 66 42.56 29.75 8.09
CA PRO A 66 42.70 28.31 8.22
C PRO A 66 42.13 27.74 9.53
N MET A 67 41.58 26.54 9.47
CA MET A 67 40.92 25.87 10.60
C MET A 67 41.50 24.49 10.87
N VAL A 68 41.48 24.04 12.12
CA VAL A 68 41.73 22.65 12.49
C VAL A 68 40.51 22.08 13.23
N ILE A 69 40.12 20.86 12.89
CA ILE A 69 39.02 20.16 13.58
C ILE A 69 39.60 19.32 14.71
N ALA A 70 39.42 19.79 15.93
CA ALA A 70 39.94 19.21 17.15
C ALA A 70 38.96 18.23 17.83
N ILE A 71 38.37 17.34 17.04
CA ILE A 71 37.41 16.33 17.49
C ILE A 71 38.02 14.95 17.34
N GLY A 72 38.18 14.25 18.48
CA GLY A 72 38.78 12.91 18.50
C GLY A 72 37.90 11.82 17.86
N ASN A 73 36.57 12.01 17.85
CA ASN A 73 35.66 11.07 17.20
C ASN A 73 35.78 11.17 15.67
N ASN A 74 36.24 10.09 15.02
CA ASN A 74 36.50 10.05 13.58
C ASN A 74 35.27 10.43 12.73
N ARG A 75 34.07 9.97 13.11
CA ARG A 75 32.84 10.23 12.35
C ARG A 75 32.41 11.69 12.44
N GLN A 76 32.39 12.25 13.65
CA GLN A 76 32.08 13.67 13.85
C GLN A 76 33.10 14.57 13.15
N ARG A 77 34.39 14.19 13.17
CA ARG A 77 35.44 14.91 12.46
C ARG A 77 35.21 14.90 10.94
N ALA A 78 34.83 13.77 10.37
CA ALA A 78 34.49 13.64 8.94
C ALA A 78 33.23 14.43 8.55
N GLU A 79 32.19 14.37 9.38
CA GLU A 79 30.96 15.13 9.17
C GLU A 79 31.25 16.65 9.15
N ILE A 80 32.02 17.13 10.13
CA ILE A 80 32.31 18.55 10.27
C ILE A 80 33.25 19.05 9.16
N SER A 81 34.23 18.27 8.72
CA SER A 81 35.09 18.67 7.60
C SER A 81 34.31 18.81 6.29
N GLN A 82 33.29 17.98 6.08
CA GLN A 82 32.41 18.06 4.91
C GLN A 82 31.46 19.25 4.98
N LEU A 83 31.00 19.61 6.19
CA LEU A 83 30.12 20.77 6.39
C LEU A 83 30.84 22.11 6.20
N LEU A 84 32.14 22.16 6.50
CA LEU A 84 32.91 23.40 6.49
C LEU A 84 33.66 23.57 5.17
N GLN A 85 33.29 24.57 4.38
CA GLN A 85 34.08 25.03 3.22
C GLN A 85 35.25 25.91 3.68
N SER A 86 36.27 25.30 4.31
CA SER A 86 37.43 25.99 4.87
C SER A 86 38.75 25.40 4.39
N ASN A 87 39.81 26.21 4.41
CA ASN A 87 41.18 25.72 4.33
C ASN A 87 41.56 25.04 5.66
N PHE A 88 42.05 23.80 5.63
CA PHE A 88 42.36 23.04 6.84
C PHE A 88 43.85 22.99 7.16
N GLN A 89 44.22 23.45 8.34
CA GLN A 89 45.60 23.54 8.79
C GLN A 89 46.14 22.18 9.26
N LYS A 90 47.32 21.80 8.77
CA LYS A 90 48.09 20.67 9.30
C LYS A 90 48.77 21.08 10.60
N VAL A 91 48.74 20.20 11.60
CA VAL A 91 49.32 20.46 12.92
C VAL A 91 50.32 19.35 13.25
N ILE A 92 51.61 19.69 13.24
CA ILE A 92 52.70 18.72 13.43
C ILE A 92 53.54 19.15 14.63
N HIS A 93 53.66 18.28 15.64
CA HIS A 93 54.49 18.55 16.80
C HIS A 93 55.98 18.53 16.44
N LYS A 94 56.79 19.42 17.04
CA LYS A 94 58.23 19.57 16.73
C LYS A 94 59.06 18.31 16.97
N SER A 95 58.64 17.46 17.91
CA SER A 95 59.30 16.19 18.21
C SER A 95 58.83 15.01 17.34
N ALA A 96 57.90 15.21 16.41
CA ALA A 96 57.53 14.18 15.45
C ALA A 96 58.64 14.04 14.40
N ILE A 97 59.02 12.80 14.08
CA ILE A 97 60.03 12.49 13.07
C ILE A 97 59.29 12.02 11.83
N ILE A 98 59.36 12.79 10.74
CA ILE A 98 58.66 12.50 9.49
C ILE A 98 59.69 12.47 8.36
N ALA A 99 59.75 11.36 7.64
CA ALA A 99 60.61 11.22 6.47
C ALA A 99 60.23 12.22 5.37
N SER A 100 61.22 12.78 4.69
CA SER A 100 61.07 13.87 3.72
C SER A 100 60.21 13.54 2.50
N ASN A 101 60.10 12.26 2.15
CA ASN A 101 59.30 11.74 1.04
C ASN A 101 57.94 11.17 1.47
N SER A 102 57.51 11.40 2.71
CA SER A 102 56.15 11.08 3.15
C SER A 102 55.19 12.23 2.82
N THR A 103 53.93 11.90 2.53
CA THR A 103 52.89 12.89 2.23
C THR A 103 51.85 12.95 3.33
N ILE A 104 51.40 14.17 3.67
CA ILE A 104 50.42 14.41 4.73
C ILE A 104 49.33 15.33 4.20
N GLY A 105 48.09 14.83 4.19
CA GLY A 105 46.89 15.54 3.78
C GLY A 105 46.46 16.65 4.76
N ASP A 106 45.59 17.53 4.28
CA ASP A 106 45.12 18.70 5.02
C ASP A 106 44.31 18.35 6.26
N GLY A 107 44.36 19.22 7.28
CA GLY A 107 43.67 19.01 8.56
C GLY A 107 44.21 17.87 9.42
N THR A 108 45.25 17.16 8.98
CA THR A 108 45.90 16.07 9.72
C THR A 108 46.75 16.59 10.88
N VAL A 109 46.68 15.87 12.00
CA VAL A 109 47.39 16.19 13.24
C VAL A 109 48.38 15.08 13.58
N VAL A 110 49.64 15.44 13.81
CA VAL A 110 50.73 14.55 14.23
C VAL A 110 51.28 15.01 15.58
N PHE A 111 51.13 14.17 16.60
CA PHE A 111 51.48 14.49 17.98
C PHE A 111 52.92 14.11 18.36
N ALA A 112 53.31 14.49 19.58
CA ALA A 112 54.66 14.36 20.09
C ALA A 112 55.23 12.93 19.98
N GLY A 113 56.47 12.83 19.50
CA GLY A 113 57.23 11.57 19.40
C GLY A 113 56.69 10.57 18.39
N ALA A 114 55.70 10.93 17.56
CA ALA A 114 55.27 10.07 16.46
C ALA A 114 56.38 9.95 15.40
N ILE A 115 56.51 8.75 14.81
CA ILE A 115 57.51 8.46 13.77
C ILE A 115 56.77 8.02 12.50
N VAL A 116 57.07 8.67 11.37
CA VAL A 116 56.57 8.34 10.04
C VAL A 116 57.75 8.12 9.11
N GLN A 117 57.93 6.88 8.66
CA GLN A 117 59.05 6.44 7.83
C GLN A 117 58.78 6.65 6.33
N PRO A 118 59.83 6.56 5.48
CA PRO A 118 59.77 6.90 4.05
C PRO A 118 58.60 6.31 3.26
N ASN A 119 58.20 7.02 2.21
CA ASN A 119 57.14 6.64 1.24
C ASN A 119 55.73 6.46 1.83
N THR A 120 55.49 6.87 3.07
CA THR A 120 54.15 6.79 3.67
C THR A 120 53.22 7.86 3.11
N VAL A 121 51.99 7.47 2.78
CA VAL A 121 50.91 8.37 2.35
C VAL A 121 49.87 8.48 3.45
N ILE A 122 49.71 9.68 4.01
CA ILE A 122 48.72 9.98 5.05
C ILE A 122 47.64 10.89 4.47
N GLY A 123 46.38 10.46 4.57
CA GLY A 123 45.21 11.18 4.11
C GLY A 123 44.89 12.45 4.91
N LYS A 124 43.71 13.00 4.63
CA LYS A 124 43.19 14.24 5.25
C LYS A 124 42.56 13.97 6.61
N HIS A 125 42.65 14.93 7.52
CA HIS A 125 42.03 14.88 8.85
C HIS A 125 42.36 13.61 9.66
N VAL A 126 43.54 13.05 9.43
CA VAL A 126 44.06 11.89 10.17
C VAL A 126 44.60 12.38 11.52
N ILE A 127 44.53 11.53 12.54
CA ILE A 127 45.23 11.74 13.80
C ILE A 127 46.31 10.68 13.94
N ILE A 128 47.56 11.11 13.94
CA ILE A 128 48.72 10.30 14.35
C ILE A 128 49.09 10.71 15.77
N ASN A 129 48.74 9.86 16.74
CA ASN A 129 48.78 10.22 18.14
C ASN A 129 50.16 9.98 18.79
N THR A 130 50.32 10.41 20.04
CA THR A 130 51.60 10.45 20.76
C THR A 130 52.35 9.12 20.68
N ALA A 131 53.60 9.17 20.24
CA ALA A 131 54.47 8.00 20.09
C ALA A 131 53.91 6.86 19.22
N ALA A 132 52.98 7.13 18.30
CA ALA A 132 52.62 6.18 17.26
C ALA A 132 53.79 5.97 16.28
N SER A 133 53.99 4.73 15.82
CA SER A 133 55.07 4.36 14.91
C SER A 133 54.48 3.85 13.60
N ILE A 134 54.83 4.51 12.50
CA ILE A 134 54.40 4.16 11.13
C ILE A 134 55.65 3.90 10.32
N ASP A 135 55.85 2.65 9.93
CA ASP A 135 57.01 2.22 9.15
C ASP A 135 56.87 2.56 7.65
N HIS A 136 57.79 2.10 6.82
CA HIS A 136 57.87 2.50 5.41
C HIS A 136 56.69 2.01 4.55
N ASP A 137 56.40 2.75 3.46
CA ASP A 137 55.43 2.39 2.41
C ASP A 137 53.98 2.15 2.90
N ASN A 138 53.58 2.81 3.99
CA ASN A 138 52.22 2.73 4.53
C ASN A 138 51.23 3.62 3.77
N ILE A 139 49.96 3.20 3.71
CA ILE A 139 48.86 4.02 3.17
C ILE A 139 47.78 4.17 4.24
N ILE A 140 47.52 5.41 4.67
CA ILE A 140 46.54 5.72 5.71
C ILE A 140 45.45 6.62 5.12
N GLY A 141 44.22 6.12 5.06
CA GLY A 141 43.07 6.82 4.51
C GLY A 141 42.57 7.98 5.37
N ASP A 142 41.75 8.84 4.77
CA ASP A 142 41.18 10.03 5.40
C ASP A 142 40.46 9.71 6.71
N TYR A 143 40.48 10.63 7.66
CA TYR A 143 39.79 10.53 8.96
C TYR A 143 40.26 9.39 9.88
N ALA A 144 41.27 8.62 9.51
CA ALA A 144 41.81 7.56 10.37
C ALA A 144 42.40 8.12 11.68
N HIS A 145 42.49 7.27 12.70
CA HIS A 145 43.11 7.61 13.98
C HIS A 145 44.04 6.50 14.43
N ILE A 146 45.34 6.78 14.40
CA ILE A 146 46.39 5.92 14.93
C ILE A 146 46.67 6.37 16.37
N SER A 147 46.19 5.58 17.34
CA SER A 147 46.23 5.93 18.76
C SER A 147 47.65 5.87 19.35
N PRO A 148 47.85 6.38 20.58
CA PRO A 148 49.17 6.42 21.18
C PRO A 148 49.84 5.05 21.22
N LYS A 149 51.14 5.01 20.90
CA LYS A 149 51.96 3.79 20.88
C LYS A 149 51.46 2.67 19.96
N ALA A 150 50.51 2.93 19.06
CA ALA A 150 50.17 1.97 18.02
C ALA A 150 51.32 1.86 17.01
N ALA A 151 51.57 0.65 16.50
CA ALA A 151 52.63 0.36 15.56
C ALA A 151 52.07 -0.23 14.26
N LEU A 152 52.31 0.45 13.15
CA LEU A 152 52.08 -0.05 11.79
C LEU A 152 53.45 -0.39 11.19
N THR A 153 53.67 -1.66 10.86
CA THR A 153 54.92 -2.09 10.18
C THR A 153 54.87 -1.82 8.67
N GLY A 154 55.89 -2.24 7.92
CA GLY A 154 56.01 -1.92 6.48
C GLY A 154 54.81 -2.39 5.64
N HIS A 155 54.42 -1.56 4.67
CA HIS A 155 53.37 -1.85 3.67
C HIS A 155 51.95 -2.11 4.23
N VAL A 156 51.59 -1.53 5.37
CA VAL A 156 50.21 -1.65 5.90
C VAL A 156 49.29 -0.63 5.24
N GLU A 157 48.06 -1.06 4.93
CA GLU A 157 47.00 -0.19 4.41
C GLU A 157 45.90 -0.02 5.46
N ILE A 158 45.59 1.23 5.82
CA ILE A 158 44.52 1.58 6.77
C ILE A 158 43.43 2.33 6.02
N GLY A 159 42.22 1.78 5.99
CA GLY A 159 41.06 2.38 5.35
C GLY A 159 40.57 3.65 6.07
N GLU A 160 39.83 4.46 5.31
CA GLU A 160 39.17 5.69 5.76
C GLU A 160 38.42 5.52 7.09
N GLY A 161 38.60 6.47 8.01
CA GLY A 161 37.85 6.53 9.27
C GLY A 161 38.19 5.45 10.29
N THR A 162 39.13 4.56 9.98
CA THR A 162 39.53 3.46 10.87
C THR A 162 40.26 3.97 12.11
N HIS A 163 39.91 3.40 13.27
CA HIS A 163 40.56 3.66 14.54
C HIS A 163 41.47 2.49 14.92
N VAL A 164 42.76 2.74 15.03
CA VAL A 164 43.76 1.80 15.55
C VAL A 164 44.01 2.15 17.00
N GLY A 165 43.62 1.27 17.92
CA GLY A 165 43.64 1.51 19.36
C GLY A 165 45.04 1.59 19.97
N VAL A 166 45.11 2.12 21.20
CA VAL A 166 46.36 2.35 21.95
C VAL A 166 47.19 1.07 21.99
N GLY A 167 48.47 1.15 21.62
CA GLY A 167 49.39 0.00 21.70
C GLY A 167 49.06 -1.19 20.78
N ALA A 168 48.15 -1.03 19.81
CA ALA A 168 47.87 -2.09 18.83
C ALA A 168 49.03 -2.23 17.83
N VAL A 169 49.28 -3.45 17.35
CA VAL A 169 50.33 -3.79 16.40
C VAL A 169 49.70 -4.42 15.16
N ILE A 170 50.00 -3.85 13.99
CA ILE A 170 49.60 -4.40 12.68
C ILE A 170 50.87 -4.90 11.99
N ILE A 171 50.92 -6.19 11.64
CA ILE A 171 52.09 -6.82 11.00
C ILE A 171 52.21 -6.44 9.52
N PRO A 172 53.36 -6.70 8.85
CA PRO A 172 53.60 -6.19 7.51
C PRO A 172 52.55 -6.66 6.50
N THR A 173 52.34 -5.85 5.46
CA THR A 173 51.46 -6.11 4.30
C THR A 173 49.97 -6.30 4.58
N VAL A 174 49.53 -6.14 5.84
CA VAL A 174 48.12 -6.28 6.22
C VAL A 174 47.29 -5.09 5.76
N LYS A 175 46.10 -5.38 5.24
CA LYS A 175 45.08 -4.41 4.86
C LYS A 175 43.96 -4.35 5.89
N ILE A 176 43.73 -3.18 6.47
CA ILE A 176 42.61 -2.90 7.36
C ILE A 176 41.59 -2.06 6.60
N GLY A 177 40.37 -2.56 6.47
CA GLY A 177 39.27 -1.89 5.78
C GLY A 177 38.83 -0.59 6.45
N LYS A 178 37.86 0.11 5.83
CA LYS A 178 37.32 1.39 6.28
C LYS A 178 36.50 1.28 7.56
N TRP A 179 36.48 2.34 8.36
CA TRP A 179 35.66 2.48 9.56
C TRP A 179 35.79 1.29 10.53
N CYS A 180 36.95 0.65 10.55
CA CYS A 180 37.26 -0.42 11.47
C CYS A 180 37.60 0.13 12.87
N THR A 181 37.52 -0.74 13.87
CA THR A 181 38.01 -0.47 15.22
C THR A 181 38.95 -1.60 15.63
N ILE A 182 40.25 -1.31 15.66
CA ILE A 182 41.24 -2.21 16.23
C ILE A 182 41.35 -1.85 17.71
N GLY A 183 41.04 -2.79 18.60
CA GLY A 183 41.07 -2.60 20.04
C GLY A 183 42.47 -2.32 20.55
N ALA A 184 42.55 -1.68 21.72
CA ALA A 184 43.81 -1.43 22.40
C ALA A 184 44.60 -2.73 22.64
N GLY A 185 45.91 -2.69 22.40
CA GLY A 185 46.82 -3.82 22.57
C GLY A 185 46.59 -5.01 21.61
N ALA A 186 45.74 -4.86 20.58
CA ALA A 186 45.47 -5.95 19.65
C ALA A 186 46.65 -6.19 18.69
N VAL A 187 46.91 -7.46 18.36
CA VAL A 187 47.94 -7.85 17.37
C VAL A 187 47.26 -8.41 16.12
N VAL A 188 47.23 -7.64 15.04
CA VAL A 188 46.50 -8.02 13.82
C VAL A 188 47.45 -8.73 12.87
N LEU A 189 47.17 -10.00 12.62
CA LEU A 189 48.00 -10.89 11.81
C LEU A 189 47.48 -11.11 10.37
N LYS A 190 46.28 -10.60 10.04
CA LYS A 190 45.59 -10.86 8.77
C LYS A 190 44.73 -9.66 8.38
N ASP A 191 44.42 -9.56 7.09
CA ASP A 191 43.51 -8.55 6.55
C ASP A 191 42.18 -8.51 7.30
N VAL A 192 41.69 -7.29 7.49
CA VAL A 192 40.45 -6.98 8.20
C VAL A 192 39.49 -6.31 7.23
N PRO A 193 38.31 -6.90 6.95
CA PRO A 193 37.31 -6.27 6.09
C PRO A 193 36.77 -4.96 6.66
N ASP A 194 36.17 -4.13 5.81
CA ASP A 194 35.52 -2.88 6.23
C ASP A 194 34.54 -3.08 7.39
N TYR A 195 34.40 -2.04 8.21
CA TYR A 195 33.45 -1.91 9.31
C TYR A 195 33.63 -2.98 10.41
N CYS A 196 34.79 -3.63 10.51
CA CYS A 196 35.03 -4.66 11.51
C CYS A 196 35.57 -4.09 12.83
N THR A 197 35.31 -4.79 13.94
CA THR A 197 35.97 -4.57 15.23
C THR A 197 36.84 -5.78 15.56
N VAL A 198 38.13 -5.54 15.81
CA VAL A 198 39.14 -6.57 16.09
C VAL A 198 39.72 -6.36 17.48
N VAL A 199 39.80 -7.41 18.30
CA VAL A 199 40.42 -7.32 19.63
C VAL A 199 41.28 -8.56 19.92
N GLY A 200 42.23 -8.42 20.84
CA GLY A 200 43.04 -9.52 21.38
C GLY A 200 44.41 -9.71 20.74
N ASN A 201 45.20 -10.62 21.32
CA ASN A 201 46.49 -11.08 20.80
C ASN A 201 46.48 -12.63 20.79
N PRO A 202 46.33 -13.29 19.62
CA PRO A 202 46.17 -12.69 18.30
C PRO A 202 44.79 -12.02 18.14
N GLY A 203 44.74 -10.96 17.34
CA GLY A 203 43.55 -10.17 17.05
C GLY A 203 42.50 -10.98 16.31
N ARG A 204 41.25 -10.93 16.77
CA ARG A 204 40.11 -11.59 16.14
C ARG A 204 38.96 -10.61 15.92
N ILE A 205 38.29 -10.74 14.77
CA ILE A 205 37.07 -10.00 14.49
C ILE A 205 35.98 -10.46 15.47
N ILE A 206 35.44 -9.54 16.26
CA ILE A 206 34.36 -9.80 17.24
C ILE A 206 33.03 -9.16 16.83
N LYS A 207 33.06 -8.24 15.87
CA LYS A 207 31.88 -7.52 15.41
C LYS A 207 32.09 -7.02 13.98
N ARG A 208 31.05 -7.09 13.16
CA ARG A 208 30.93 -6.35 11.90
C ARG A 208 29.88 -5.28 12.09
N GLN A 209 30.22 -4.03 11.81
CA GLN A 209 29.32 -2.88 11.90
C GLN A 209 28.64 -2.69 10.54
N VAL A 210 27.40 -2.22 10.56
CA VAL A 210 26.71 -1.80 9.34
C VAL A 210 27.27 -0.44 8.92
N PRO A 211 27.56 -0.19 7.63
CA PRO A 211 28.02 1.11 7.14
C PRO A 211 27.00 2.20 7.50
N PRO A 212 27.39 3.30 8.17
CA PRO A 212 26.57 4.50 8.19
C PRO A 212 26.61 5.13 6.79
N VAL A 213 25.45 5.52 6.27
CA VAL A 213 25.37 6.32 5.04
C VAL A 213 25.70 7.76 5.40
N LEU A 214 26.85 8.24 4.91
CA LEU A 214 27.16 9.67 4.92
C LEU A 214 26.41 10.33 3.75
N PRO A 215 25.84 11.53 3.92
CA PRO A 215 25.23 12.27 2.83
C PRO A 215 26.32 12.65 1.81
N GLU A 216 26.26 12.10 0.60
CA GLU A 216 27.09 12.56 -0.51
C GLU A 216 26.67 13.99 -0.93
N ASN A 217 27.66 14.79 -1.34
CA ASN A 217 27.52 16.18 -1.74
C ASN A 217 26.46 16.39 -2.83
N ASN A 218 25.55 17.34 -2.59
CA ASN A 218 24.53 17.82 -3.53
C ASN A 218 25.17 18.39 -4.81
N SER A 219 25.30 17.55 -5.83
CA SER A 219 24.94 17.95 -7.19
C SER A 219 23.45 17.64 -7.35
N GLU A 220 22.72 18.44 -8.14
CA GLU A 220 21.26 18.32 -8.37
C GLU A 220 20.75 16.88 -8.20
N GLU A 221 20.03 16.61 -7.09
CA GLU A 221 19.71 15.24 -6.70
C GLU A 221 18.80 14.61 -7.75
N ILE A 222 19.39 13.76 -8.60
CA ILE A 222 18.65 12.86 -9.47
C ILE A 222 17.63 12.11 -8.57
N PRO A 223 16.34 12.04 -8.93
CA PRO A 223 15.37 11.33 -8.11
C PRO A 223 15.67 9.84 -8.05
N PHE A 224 15.34 9.19 -6.93
CA PHE A 224 15.37 7.73 -6.83
C PHE A 224 14.28 7.13 -7.72
N ASP A 225 14.55 5.99 -8.34
CA ASP A 225 13.50 5.26 -9.09
C ASP A 225 12.47 4.66 -8.13
N LEU A 226 12.89 4.29 -6.91
CA LEU A 226 12.03 3.70 -5.90
C LEU A 226 12.48 4.11 -4.49
N ALA A 227 11.55 4.43 -3.60
CA ALA A 227 11.82 4.61 -2.18
C ALA A 227 10.97 3.68 -1.33
N PHE A 228 11.58 2.96 -0.39
CA PHE A 228 10.88 2.18 0.64
C PHE A 228 10.90 2.93 1.97
N ILE A 229 9.73 3.20 2.53
CA ILE A 229 9.55 3.87 3.81
C ILE A 229 9.21 2.81 4.86
N GLY A 230 10.16 2.52 5.74
CA GLY A 230 10.16 1.38 6.66
C GLY A 230 10.97 0.21 6.08
N ALA A 231 11.87 -0.35 6.90
CA ALA A 231 12.75 -1.46 6.50
C ALA A 231 12.40 -2.80 7.17
N GLY A 232 11.13 -2.99 7.50
CA GLY A 232 10.63 -4.23 8.09
C GLY A 232 10.63 -5.42 7.13
N ILE A 233 10.12 -6.57 7.61
CA ILE A 233 10.09 -7.82 6.83
C ILE A 233 9.33 -7.72 5.50
N SER A 234 8.25 -6.93 5.44
CA SER A 234 7.45 -6.76 4.24
C SER A 234 8.25 -6.06 3.15
N THR A 235 8.99 -5.01 3.52
CA THR A 235 9.96 -4.36 2.65
C THR A 235 11.07 -5.32 2.24
N ALA A 236 11.64 -6.08 3.18
CA ALA A 236 12.75 -7.00 2.90
C ALA A 236 12.37 -8.04 1.84
N PHE A 237 11.22 -8.72 2.00
CA PHE A 237 10.74 -9.67 1.00
C PHE A 237 10.36 -9.02 -0.32
N THR A 238 9.75 -7.83 -0.29
CA THR A 238 9.42 -7.10 -1.53
C THR A 238 10.67 -6.77 -2.31
N LEU A 239 11.72 -6.28 -1.65
CA LEU A 239 12.99 -5.98 -2.27
C LEU A 239 13.68 -7.25 -2.80
N LEU A 240 13.77 -8.32 -2.00
CA LEU A 240 14.31 -9.62 -2.43
C LEU A 240 13.64 -10.12 -3.72
N LYS A 241 12.30 -10.06 -3.77
CA LYS A 241 11.52 -10.53 -4.92
C LYS A 241 11.65 -9.60 -6.12
N SER A 242 11.69 -8.28 -5.89
CA SER A 242 11.86 -7.29 -6.95
C SER A 242 13.23 -7.41 -7.61
N LEU A 243 14.31 -7.54 -6.83
CA LEU A 243 15.66 -7.69 -7.37
C LEU A 243 15.77 -8.90 -8.31
N LYS A 244 15.18 -10.03 -7.94
CA LYS A 244 15.16 -11.26 -8.76
C LYS A 244 14.40 -11.12 -10.08
N LYS A 245 13.46 -10.18 -10.16
CA LYS A 245 12.63 -9.92 -11.35
C LYS A 245 13.10 -8.74 -12.18
N LEU A 246 14.19 -8.06 -11.78
CA LEU A 246 14.72 -6.94 -12.54
C LEU A 246 15.07 -7.40 -13.96
N PRO A 247 14.47 -6.79 -15.00
CA PRO A 247 14.81 -7.10 -16.37
C PRO A 247 16.27 -6.73 -16.65
N PRO A 248 16.92 -7.37 -17.63
CA PRO A 248 18.22 -6.94 -18.12
C PRO A 248 18.09 -5.55 -18.75
N GLN A 249 18.37 -4.50 -17.97
CA GLN A 249 18.30 -3.11 -18.41
C GLN A 249 19.70 -2.48 -18.50
N SER A 250 19.84 -1.50 -19.38
CA SER A 250 21.09 -0.75 -19.60
C SER A 250 21.36 0.33 -18.54
N LYS A 251 20.37 0.71 -17.73
CA LYS A 251 20.47 1.80 -16.74
C LYS A 251 20.38 1.26 -15.31
N LYS A 252 21.25 1.79 -14.44
CA LYS A 252 21.30 1.48 -13.01
C LYS A 252 20.07 2.02 -12.29
N ILE A 253 19.35 1.17 -11.55
CA ILE A 253 18.16 1.55 -10.77
C ILE A 253 18.60 2.09 -9.41
N ARG A 254 18.09 3.26 -9.01
CA ARG A 254 18.38 3.88 -7.70
C ARG A 254 17.24 3.64 -6.72
N ILE A 255 17.56 3.04 -5.57
CA ILE A 255 16.59 2.68 -4.53
C ILE A 255 16.98 3.39 -3.22
N ALA A 256 16.05 4.11 -2.61
CA ALA A 256 16.19 4.58 -1.23
C ALA A 256 15.47 3.62 -0.28
N VAL A 257 16.06 3.30 0.86
CA VAL A 257 15.41 2.57 1.96
C VAL A 257 15.52 3.42 3.21
N ILE A 258 14.38 3.84 3.73
CA ILE A 258 14.29 4.84 4.80
C ILE A 258 13.77 4.16 6.06
N GLU A 259 14.51 4.21 7.17
CA GLU A 259 14.12 3.58 8.43
C GLU A 259 14.50 4.43 9.64
N LYS A 260 13.49 4.86 10.41
CA LYS A 260 13.69 5.76 11.55
C LYS A 260 14.56 5.20 12.67
N SER A 261 14.61 3.88 12.83
CA SER A 261 15.43 3.24 13.87
C SER A 261 16.90 3.04 13.48
N GLY A 262 17.23 3.18 12.19
CA GLY A 262 18.52 2.83 11.61
C GLY A 262 18.80 1.32 11.56
N GLU A 263 17.83 0.47 11.91
CA GLU A 263 17.95 -0.99 11.85
C GLU A 263 17.27 -1.53 10.57
N PHE A 264 18.07 -1.75 9.54
CA PHE A 264 17.56 -2.21 8.24
C PHE A 264 17.40 -3.72 8.17
N PHE A 265 16.21 -4.16 7.77
CA PHE A 265 15.87 -5.54 7.42
C PHE A 265 16.02 -6.57 8.54
N THR A 266 15.89 -6.15 9.79
CA THR A 266 15.97 -7.07 10.93
C THR A 266 14.72 -7.94 11.08
N GLY A 267 13.60 -7.63 10.39
CA GLY A 267 12.41 -8.49 10.19
C GLY A 267 11.12 -8.06 10.94
N VAL A 268 10.23 -8.99 11.35
CA VAL A 268 8.94 -8.71 12.05
C VAL A 268 9.21 -8.17 13.45
N ALA A 269 8.98 -6.89 13.75
CA ALA A 269 9.27 -6.29 15.07
C ALA A 269 10.57 -6.83 15.75
N TYR A 270 11.61 -7.07 14.96
CA TYR A 270 12.90 -7.60 15.40
C TYR A 270 13.92 -6.47 15.52
N GLY A 271 15.13 -6.78 16.00
CA GLY A 271 16.14 -5.79 16.36
C GLY A 271 15.97 -5.34 17.81
N LYS A 272 16.23 -4.06 18.11
CA LYS A 272 16.10 -3.51 19.48
C LYS A 272 14.69 -3.64 20.06
N ARG A 273 13.66 -3.76 19.22
CA ARG A 273 12.24 -3.78 19.63
C ARG A 273 11.83 -5.09 20.33
N SER A 274 12.53 -6.19 20.09
CA SER A 274 12.24 -7.51 20.68
C SER A 274 13.44 -8.03 21.46
N GLY A 275 13.20 -8.92 22.43
CA GLY A 275 14.28 -9.53 23.22
C GLY A 275 14.99 -10.63 22.43
N HIS A 276 16.33 -10.63 22.43
CA HIS A 276 17.12 -11.63 21.67
C HIS A 276 16.83 -13.09 22.08
N SER A 277 16.48 -13.33 23.35
CA SER A 277 16.12 -14.65 23.87
C SER A 277 14.62 -14.99 23.78
N THR A 278 13.81 -14.13 23.15
CA THR A 278 12.38 -14.39 22.96
C THR A 278 12.14 -15.24 21.71
N HIS A 279 11.18 -16.15 21.79
CA HIS A 279 10.94 -17.14 20.75
C HIS A 279 9.67 -16.85 19.96
N LEU A 280 9.55 -17.46 18.78
CA LEU A 280 8.35 -17.40 17.95
C LEU A 280 7.12 -17.84 18.76
N ILE A 281 5.96 -17.28 18.42
CA ILE A 281 4.67 -17.66 19.04
C ILE A 281 4.09 -18.96 18.47
N THR A 282 4.56 -19.37 17.28
CA THR A 282 4.22 -20.64 16.62
C THR A 282 5.49 -21.47 16.40
N ALA A 283 5.34 -22.77 16.12
CA ALA A 283 6.46 -23.58 15.67
C ALA A 283 6.99 -23.08 14.32
N LEU A 284 8.27 -23.36 14.04
CA LEU A 284 8.94 -22.87 12.83
C LEU A 284 8.22 -23.26 11.53
N LYS A 285 7.73 -24.50 11.45
CA LYS A 285 6.99 -25.02 10.28
C LYS A 285 5.70 -24.23 9.97
N ASP A 286 5.07 -23.64 10.98
CA ASP A 286 3.82 -22.88 10.85
C ASP A 286 4.09 -21.38 10.66
N PHE A 287 5.32 -20.96 10.99
CA PHE A 287 5.80 -19.60 10.81
C PHE A 287 6.21 -19.33 9.35
N LEU A 288 6.92 -20.26 8.68
CA LEU A 288 7.40 -20.08 7.31
C LEU A 288 6.83 -21.13 6.34
N PRO A 289 6.34 -20.71 5.16
CA PRO A 289 5.99 -21.65 4.10
C PRO A 289 7.24 -22.20 3.39
N LYS A 290 7.10 -23.35 2.73
CA LYS A 290 8.11 -23.84 1.76
C LYS A 290 8.08 -22.97 0.48
N PRO A 291 9.22 -22.73 -0.21
CA PRO A 291 10.56 -23.27 0.06
C PRO A 291 11.38 -22.49 1.10
N GLU A 292 10.89 -21.33 1.58
CA GLU A 292 11.63 -20.44 2.49
C GLU A 292 12.00 -21.14 3.80
N LEU A 293 11.11 -21.98 4.34
CA LEU A 293 11.36 -22.83 5.50
C LEU A 293 12.62 -23.69 5.35
N ASN A 294 12.80 -24.34 4.19
CA ASN A 294 13.94 -25.22 3.95
C ASN A 294 15.24 -24.41 3.91
N GLN A 295 15.24 -23.29 3.18
CA GLN A 295 16.41 -22.42 3.06
C GLN A 295 16.86 -21.86 4.42
N PHE A 296 15.91 -21.49 5.27
CA PHE A 296 16.23 -21.01 6.62
C PHE A 296 16.73 -22.13 7.54
N THR A 297 16.17 -23.34 7.46
CA THR A 297 16.64 -24.51 8.21
C THR A 297 18.07 -24.89 7.83
N ASP A 298 18.40 -24.85 6.53
CA ASP A 298 19.77 -25.09 6.06
C ASP A 298 20.74 -24.04 6.59
N TRP A 299 20.34 -22.76 6.53
CA TRP A 299 21.12 -21.66 7.10
C TRP A 299 21.31 -21.79 8.61
N LEU A 300 20.26 -22.19 9.36
CA LEU A 300 20.35 -22.44 10.80
C LEU A 300 21.38 -23.52 11.12
N ASN A 301 21.41 -24.61 10.34
CA ASN A 301 22.35 -25.70 10.57
C ASN A 301 23.81 -25.26 10.36
N LEU A 302 24.06 -24.36 9.41
CA LEU A 302 25.38 -23.77 9.16
C LEU A 302 25.79 -22.74 10.23
N ASN A 303 24.82 -22.07 10.87
CA ASN A 303 25.05 -20.92 11.74
C ASN A 303 24.77 -21.17 13.24
N LYS A 304 24.30 -22.36 13.61
CA LYS A 304 23.79 -22.64 14.97
C LYS A 304 24.80 -22.36 16.08
N ASP A 305 26.09 -22.58 15.87
CA ASP A 305 27.07 -22.48 16.96
C ASP A 305 27.18 -21.05 17.53
N TRP A 306 27.30 -20.04 16.67
CA TRP A 306 27.38 -18.65 17.10
C TRP A 306 26.02 -18.11 17.57
N LEU A 307 24.93 -18.56 16.93
CA LEU A 307 23.56 -18.21 17.32
C LEU A 307 23.24 -18.68 18.75
N LEU A 308 23.55 -19.94 19.06
CA LEU A 308 23.32 -20.54 20.38
C LEU A 308 24.25 -19.94 21.44
N LYS A 309 25.51 -19.63 21.07
CA LYS A 309 26.43 -18.91 21.98
C LYS A 309 25.86 -17.55 22.36
N ARG A 310 25.44 -16.75 21.39
CA ARG A 310 24.85 -15.43 21.62
C ARG A 310 23.55 -15.51 22.42
N LEU A 311 22.69 -16.47 22.12
CA LEU A 311 21.48 -16.75 22.87
C LEU A 311 21.78 -16.98 24.36
N LYS A 312 22.82 -17.78 24.66
CA LYS A 312 23.26 -18.07 26.03
C LYS A 312 23.87 -16.87 26.76
N GLU A 313 24.54 -15.97 26.03
CA GLU A 313 25.12 -14.74 26.59
C GLU A 313 24.04 -13.72 26.99
N GLU A 314 22.97 -13.60 26.19
CA GLU A 314 21.89 -12.62 26.41
C GLU A 314 20.70 -13.18 27.25
N GLY A 315 20.65 -14.50 27.44
CA GLY A 315 19.59 -15.22 28.16
C GLY A 315 19.95 -15.60 29.61
N GLY A 316 18.95 -16.03 30.36
CA GLY A 316 19.10 -16.54 31.73
C GLY A 316 18.60 -17.96 31.91
N SER A 317 17.85 -18.22 32.98
CA SER A 317 17.41 -19.55 33.39
C SER A 317 16.51 -20.20 32.34
N LEU A 318 15.50 -19.48 31.84
CA LEU A 318 14.54 -20.00 30.85
C LEU A 318 15.25 -20.34 29.53
N THR A 319 16.22 -19.52 29.12
CA THR A 319 17.05 -19.79 27.95
C THR A 319 17.87 -21.08 28.10
N ASN A 320 18.50 -21.29 29.25
CA ASN A 320 19.27 -22.52 29.52
C ASN A 320 18.36 -23.76 29.53
N GLU A 321 17.16 -23.64 30.08
CA GLU A 321 16.17 -24.70 30.06
C GLU A 321 15.73 -25.05 28.63
N TRP A 322 15.44 -24.03 27.81
CA TRP A 322 15.08 -24.24 26.41
C TRP A 322 16.20 -24.94 25.62
N LEU A 323 17.46 -24.51 25.82
CA LEU A 323 18.63 -25.15 25.21
C LEU A 323 18.75 -26.63 25.64
N TYR A 324 18.54 -26.92 26.92
CA TYR A 324 18.65 -28.27 27.45
C TYR A 324 17.55 -29.20 26.91
N SER A 325 16.30 -28.73 26.90
CA SER A 325 15.13 -29.48 26.44
C SER A 325 15.19 -29.78 24.94
N ASN A 326 15.77 -28.88 24.15
CA ASN A 326 15.81 -29.00 22.69
C ASN A 326 17.16 -29.49 22.13
N ARG A 327 18.13 -29.84 23.00
CA ARG A 327 19.52 -30.19 22.60
C ARG A 327 19.61 -31.25 21.50
N LYS A 328 18.82 -32.33 21.60
CA LYS A 328 18.83 -33.43 20.63
C LYS A 328 18.30 -33.00 19.27
N ALA A 329 17.23 -32.20 19.25
CA ALA A 329 16.64 -31.69 18.03
C ALA A 329 17.61 -30.73 17.31
N ILE A 330 18.21 -29.80 18.06
CA ILE A 330 19.22 -28.84 17.56
C ILE A 330 20.47 -29.54 17.02
N GLN A 331 20.99 -30.55 17.72
CA GLN A 331 22.15 -31.34 17.28
C GLN A 331 21.87 -32.03 15.94
N ASN A 332 20.69 -32.65 15.81
CA ASN A 332 20.26 -33.35 14.61
C ASN A 332 19.68 -32.45 13.51
N GLY A 333 19.72 -31.13 13.68
CA GLY A 333 19.20 -30.15 12.71
C GLY A 333 17.69 -30.21 12.49
N LYS A 334 16.91 -30.71 13.47
CA LYS A 334 15.46 -30.82 13.42
C LYS A 334 14.81 -29.60 14.06
N TRP A 335 14.51 -28.58 13.26
CA TRP A 335 14.01 -27.28 13.73
C TRP A 335 12.50 -27.09 13.58
N ASP A 336 11.82 -27.89 12.74
CA ASP A 336 10.44 -27.66 12.29
C ASP A 336 9.42 -27.46 13.42
N HIS A 337 9.55 -28.26 14.49
CA HIS A 337 8.63 -28.25 15.63
C HIS A 337 9.10 -27.33 16.76
N LEU A 338 10.23 -26.66 16.60
CA LEU A 338 10.78 -25.78 17.63
C LEU A 338 10.17 -24.38 17.51
N PHE A 339 9.83 -23.82 18.67
CA PHE A 339 9.61 -22.39 18.81
C PHE A 339 10.99 -21.76 18.95
N ILE A 340 11.61 -21.38 17.82
CA ILE A 340 12.99 -20.87 17.80
C ILE A 340 13.07 -19.40 18.24
N PRO A 341 14.23 -18.92 18.70
CA PRO A 341 14.44 -17.50 18.94
C PRO A 341 14.16 -16.67 17.69
N ARG A 342 13.35 -15.63 17.86
CA ARG A 342 12.92 -14.71 16.80
C ARG A 342 14.09 -14.03 16.09
N SER A 343 15.13 -13.72 16.86
CA SER A 343 16.38 -13.09 16.42
C SER A 343 17.17 -13.92 15.40
N PHE A 344 16.98 -15.25 15.38
CA PHE A 344 17.68 -16.11 14.43
C PHE A 344 17.16 -15.87 13.02
N PHE A 345 15.84 -15.77 12.86
CA PHE A 345 15.23 -15.47 11.58
C PHE A 345 15.51 -14.03 11.12
N GLY A 346 15.56 -13.08 12.05
CA GLY A 346 15.99 -11.71 11.75
C GLY A 346 17.42 -11.63 11.20
N SER A 347 18.34 -12.44 11.75
CA SER A 347 19.72 -12.54 11.24
C SER A 347 19.75 -13.15 9.83
N TYR A 348 19.00 -14.23 9.62
CA TYR A 348 18.87 -14.89 8.31
C TYR A 348 18.38 -13.94 7.20
N ILE A 349 17.26 -13.25 7.43
CA ILE A 349 16.66 -12.42 6.39
C ILE A 349 17.53 -11.20 6.06
N GLN A 350 18.21 -10.65 7.08
CA GLN A 350 19.15 -9.55 6.91
C GLN A 350 20.35 -9.99 6.06
N GLU A 351 20.96 -11.13 6.39
CA GLU A 351 22.09 -11.70 5.65
C GLU A 351 21.70 -11.99 4.19
N LYS A 352 20.61 -12.74 4.00
CA LYS A 352 20.09 -13.11 2.68
C LYS A 352 19.84 -11.90 1.77
N LEU A 353 19.24 -10.84 2.31
CA LEU A 353 18.97 -9.63 1.54
C LEU A 353 20.23 -8.82 1.27
N GLN A 354 21.15 -8.70 2.24
CA GLN A 354 22.41 -8.00 2.04
C GLN A 354 23.30 -8.69 0.99
N GLU A 355 23.36 -10.03 0.99
CA GLU A 355 24.06 -10.80 -0.03
C GLU A 355 23.44 -10.56 -1.41
N THR A 356 22.11 -10.69 -1.52
CA THR A 356 21.39 -10.45 -2.78
C THR A 356 21.63 -9.01 -3.28
N ILE A 357 21.51 -8.00 -2.41
CA ILE A 357 21.79 -6.60 -2.76
C ILE A 357 23.24 -6.45 -3.23
N GLY A 358 24.20 -7.05 -2.52
CA GLY A 358 25.62 -6.99 -2.85
C GLY A 358 25.93 -7.54 -4.24
N GLU A 359 25.32 -8.66 -4.63
CA GLU A 359 25.44 -9.24 -5.98
C GLU A 359 24.93 -8.28 -7.07
N TYR A 360 23.78 -7.65 -6.85
CA TYR A 360 23.17 -6.73 -7.81
C TYR A 360 23.88 -5.37 -7.87
N GLN A 361 24.45 -4.91 -6.76
CA GLN A 361 25.31 -3.72 -6.75
C GLN A 361 26.64 -3.97 -7.46
N LYS A 362 27.29 -5.13 -7.23
CA LYS A 362 28.54 -5.51 -7.92
C LYS A 362 28.37 -5.65 -9.42
N SER A 363 27.22 -6.15 -9.88
CA SER A 363 26.89 -6.22 -11.31
C SER A 363 26.45 -4.88 -11.92
N GLY A 364 26.46 -3.79 -11.14
CA GLY A 364 26.12 -2.45 -11.63
C GLY A 364 24.63 -2.21 -11.91
N LYS A 365 23.76 -3.17 -11.59
CA LYS A 365 22.32 -3.12 -11.91
C LYS A 365 21.55 -2.17 -11.00
N ILE A 366 21.97 -2.04 -9.74
CA ILE A 366 21.29 -1.20 -8.74
C ILE A 366 22.27 -0.32 -7.96
N HIS A 367 21.75 0.75 -7.39
CA HIS A 367 22.35 1.53 -6.30
C HIS A 367 21.32 1.63 -5.19
N ILE A 368 21.69 1.28 -3.95
CA ILE A 368 20.81 1.41 -2.80
C ILE A 368 21.39 2.43 -1.81
N GLU A 369 20.57 3.35 -1.34
CA GLU A 369 20.88 4.31 -0.29
C GLU A 369 20.04 4.00 0.95
N TYR A 370 20.70 3.84 2.10
CA TYR A 370 20.04 3.60 3.38
C TYR A 370 19.94 4.91 4.17
N VAL A 371 18.73 5.39 4.40
CA VAL A 371 18.49 6.67 5.08
C VAL A 371 17.92 6.40 6.47
N THR A 372 18.63 6.84 7.51
CA THR A 372 18.10 6.78 8.88
C THR A 372 17.32 8.05 9.16
N ASP A 373 16.02 8.04 8.88
CA ASP A 373 15.16 9.20 9.03
C ASP A 373 13.69 8.78 9.27
N GLU A 374 12.90 9.67 9.86
CA GLU A 374 11.45 9.55 9.96
C GLU A 374 10.81 10.46 8.93
N ILE A 375 10.04 9.86 8.01
CA ILE A 375 9.25 10.62 7.04
C ILE A 375 8.01 11.16 7.75
N GLU A 376 7.83 12.47 7.65
CA GLU A 376 6.68 13.20 8.19
C GLU A 376 5.60 13.42 7.14
N ASP A 377 5.97 13.57 5.86
CA ASP A 377 5.04 13.88 4.79
C ASP A 377 5.50 13.29 3.44
N ILE A 378 4.53 13.01 2.57
CA ILE A 378 4.73 12.52 1.21
C ILE A 378 3.87 13.37 0.30
N GLN A 379 4.52 14.15 -0.57
CA GLN A 379 3.85 15.09 -1.45
C GLN A 379 3.98 14.63 -2.91
N ARG A 380 2.93 14.84 -3.70
CA ARG A 380 2.94 14.56 -5.14
C ARG A 380 3.74 15.63 -5.89
N GLU A 381 4.64 15.20 -6.77
CA GLU A 381 5.30 16.07 -7.76
C GLU A 381 5.02 15.58 -9.18
N GLU A 382 5.34 16.41 -10.18
CA GLU A 382 5.11 16.15 -11.61
C GLU A 382 5.64 14.77 -12.06
N PHE A 383 6.81 14.36 -11.56
CA PHE A 383 7.49 13.12 -11.93
C PHE A 383 7.65 12.10 -10.78
N GLY A 384 6.78 12.19 -9.76
CA GLY A 384 6.79 11.24 -8.63
C GLY A 384 6.38 11.87 -7.30
N PHE A 385 7.27 11.78 -6.32
CA PHE A 385 7.02 12.14 -4.93
C PHE A 385 8.20 12.87 -4.30
N TYR A 386 7.86 13.84 -3.46
CA TYR A 386 8.77 14.48 -2.52
C TYR A 386 8.48 13.94 -1.11
N LEU A 387 9.46 13.27 -0.52
CA LEU A 387 9.38 12.72 0.83
C LEU A 387 10.06 13.70 1.78
N LYS A 388 9.29 14.27 2.71
CA LYS A 388 9.80 15.17 3.73
C LYS A 388 10.21 14.37 4.97
N GLY A 389 11.51 14.27 5.22
CA GLY A 389 12.08 13.65 6.41
C GLY A 389 12.45 14.68 7.48
N LEU A 390 12.67 14.22 8.72
CA LEU A 390 13.19 15.06 9.81
C LEU A 390 14.62 15.54 9.56
N GLN A 391 15.42 14.74 8.85
CA GLN A 391 16.85 15.00 8.61
C GLN A 391 17.14 15.32 7.14
N LYS A 392 16.49 14.60 6.21
CA LYS A 392 16.74 14.69 4.76
C LYS A 392 15.42 14.60 3.99
N ASN A 393 15.32 15.43 2.96
CA ASN A 393 14.23 15.33 1.98
C ASN A 393 14.69 14.47 0.80
N ILE A 394 13.78 13.66 0.25
CA ILE A 394 14.11 12.68 -0.79
C ILE A 394 13.11 12.81 -1.94
N LYS A 395 13.59 12.90 -3.18
CA LYS A 395 12.74 12.79 -4.38
C LYS A 395 12.75 11.37 -4.93
N THR A 396 11.58 10.84 -5.29
CA THR A 396 11.46 9.50 -5.88
C THR A 396 10.34 9.39 -6.89
N LYS A 397 10.45 8.51 -7.89
CA LYS A 397 9.37 8.25 -8.86
C LYS A 397 8.23 7.42 -8.27
N LYS A 398 8.57 6.41 -7.48
CA LYS A 398 7.60 5.51 -6.80
C LYS A 398 7.98 5.38 -5.33
N ALA A 399 6.98 5.34 -4.47
CA ALA A 399 7.17 5.15 -3.03
C ALA A 399 6.42 3.90 -2.55
N VAL A 400 7.03 3.18 -1.62
CA VAL A 400 6.45 2.00 -0.96
C VAL A 400 6.40 2.26 0.53
N LEU A 401 5.20 2.45 1.06
CA LEU A 401 4.93 2.65 2.47
C LEU A 401 4.83 1.29 3.18
N GLY A 402 5.92 0.87 3.81
CA GLY A 402 6.07 -0.39 4.55
C GLY A 402 6.21 -0.18 6.06
N ILE A 403 5.51 0.82 6.62
CA ILE A 403 5.57 1.11 8.06
C ILE A 403 4.71 0.14 8.87
N GLY A 404 5.13 -0.11 10.12
CA GLY A 404 4.39 -0.98 11.05
C GLY A 404 3.07 -0.38 11.52
N SER A 405 2.35 -1.14 12.35
CA SER A 405 1.09 -0.71 12.97
C SER A 405 1.22 0.62 13.74
N PRO A 406 0.13 1.41 13.86
CA PRO A 406 0.13 2.69 14.58
C PRO A 406 0.59 2.58 16.04
N LYS A 407 0.88 3.73 16.66
CA LYS A 407 1.30 3.80 18.07
C LYS A 407 0.26 3.13 18.99
N GLN A 408 0.74 2.66 20.13
CA GLN A 408 -0.11 2.08 21.17
C GLN A 408 -1.08 3.13 21.70
N ARG A 409 -2.24 2.68 22.20
CA ARG A 409 -3.21 3.56 22.85
C ARG A 409 -2.57 4.29 24.03
N THR A 410 -2.73 5.61 24.05
CA THR A 410 -2.37 6.45 25.19
C THR A 410 -3.21 6.06 26.40
N LEU A 411 -2.56 5.91 27.55
CA LEU A 411 -3.21 5.57 28.80
C LEU A 411 -3.45 6.85 29.60
N ASN A 412 -4.59 6.93 30.26
CA ASN A 412 -4.85 7.98 31.24
C ASN A 412 -4.02 7.69 32.50
N VAL A 413 -2.96 8.46 32.71
CA VAL A 413 -2.03 8.33 33.85
C VAL A 413 -1.87 9.67 34.57
N PRO A 414 -1.60 9.68 35.88
CA PRO A 414 -1.40 10.92 36.63
C PRO A 414 -0.26 11.79 36.06
N GLU A 415 -0.43 13.11 36.08
CA GLU A 415 0.55 14.08 35.52
C GLU A 415 1.93 14.02 36.22
N SER A 416 1.99 13.60 37.48
CA SER A 416 3.23 13.47 38.25
C SER A 416 3.31 12.13 38.99
N ILE A 417 4.01 11.15 38.40
CA ILE A 417 4.38 9.90 39.07
C ILE A 417 5.80 10.08 39.65
N PRO A 418 6.04 9.90 40.96
CA PRO A 418 7.38 9.95 41.53
C PRO A 418 8.29 8.87 40.90
N ASN A 419 9.24 9.29 40.06
CA ASN A 419 10.12 8.42 39.26
C ASN A 419 11.03 7.52 40.12
N ASP A 420 11.17 7.82 41.41
CA ASP A 420 12.10 7.15 42.32
C ASP A 420 11.53 5.81 42.80
N ARG A 421 10.19 5.69 42.83
CA ARG A 421 9.46 4.54 43.36
C ARG A 421 8.77 3.73 42.26
N HIS A 422 8.18 4.41 41.29
CA HIS A 422 7.33 3.82 40.25
C HIS A 422 7.98 3.91 38.87
N LEU A 423 7.71 2.94 38.00
CA LEU A 423 8.17 2.95 36.60
C LEU A 423 6.99 2.73 35.65
N PHE A 424 6.72 3.72 34.80
CA PHE A 424 5.71 3.63 33.75
C PHE A 424 6.37 3.50 32.38
N ILE A 425 6.06 2.41 31.66
CA ILE A 425 6.53 2.15 30.29
C ILE A 425 5.34 2.28 29.34
N SER A 426 5.17 3.48 28.78
CA SER A 426 4.06 3.85 27.91
C SER A 426 4.12 3.22 26.51
N ASN A 427 5.33 3.08 25.96
CA ASN A 427 5.58 2.46 24.66
C ASN A 427 6.87 1.60 24.72
N PRO A 428 6.75 0.33 25.10
CA PRO A 428 7.92 -0.53 25.29
C PRO A 428 8.71 -0.78 23.99
N TYR A 429 8.03 -0.84 22.85
CA TYR A 429 8.63 -1.24 21.58
C TYR A 429 9.40 -0.11 20.91
N GLU A 430 8.92 1.13 21.03
CA GLU A 430 9.61 2.29 20.45
C GLU A 430 10.95 2.58 21.14
N GLN A 431 11.02 2.38 22.46
CA GLN A 431 12.26 2.54 23.23
C GLN A 431 13.26 1.37 23.02
N GLY A 432 12.75 0.22 22.59
CA GLY A 432 13.49 -1.04 22.45
C GLY A 432 13.55 -1.85 23.74
N MET A 433 13.27 -3.15 23.64
CA MET A 433 13.25 -4.13 24.73
C MET A 433 14.49 -4.04 25.63
N ASN A 434 15.70 -3.97 25.07
CA ASN A 434 16.93 -3.92 25.88
C ASN A 434 17.03 -2.63 26.72
N ARG A 435 16.53 -1.50 26.22
CA ARG A 435 16.51 -0.23 26.96
C ARG A 435 15.46 -0.29 28.08
N VAL A 436 14.28 -0.80 27.76
CA VAL A 436 13.19 -1.01 28.72
C VAL A 436 13.62 -1.94 29.85
N ILE A 437 14.24 -3.09 29.53
CA ILE A 437 14.77 -4.02 30.53
C ILE A 437 15.83 -3.36 31.42
N LYS A 438 16.71 -2.52 30.88
CA LYS A 438 17.68 -1.76 31.69
C LYS A 438 17.00 -0.77 32.64
N GLN A 439 15.95 -0.08 32.20
CA GLN A 439 15.15 0.79 33.07
C GLN A 439 14.49 -0.01 34.20
N ILE A 440 13.90 -1.17 33.87
CA ILE A 440 13.29 -2.06 34.85
C ILE A 440 14.33 -2.54 35.87
N ILE A 441 15.48 -3.07 35.43
CA ILE A 441 16.57 -3.51 36.32
C ILE A 441 17.04 -2.36 37.24
N LYS A 442 17.16 -1.13 36.72
CA LYS A 442 17.51 0.04 37.52
C LYS A 442 16.45 0.31 38.60
N SER A 443 15.16 0.17 38.26
CA SER A 443 14.05 0.35 39.21
C SER A 443 13.97 -0.76 40.27
N LEU A 444 14.52 -1.94 40.01
CA LEU A 444 14.53 -3.10 40.92
C LEU A 444 15.70 -3.11 41.92
N LYS A 445 16.51 -2.03 41.99
CA LYS A 445 17.64 -1.92 42.93
C LYS A 445 17.23 -1.76 44.40
N SER A 446 15.95 -1.52 44.68
CA SER A 446 15.42 -1.44 46.05
C SER A 446 15.47 -2.79 46.78
N ASN A 447 15.41 -2.75 48.12
CA ASN A 447 15.37 -3.94 48.98
C ASN A 447 13.97 -4.58 49.08
N HIS A 448 12.90 -3.91 48.67
CA HIS A 448 11.55 -4.48 48.61
C HIS A 448 11.26 -5.11 47.24
N LYS A 449 10.46 -6.19 47.24
CA LYS A 449 9.92 -6.79 46.03
C LYS A 449 8.89 -5.87 45.39
N LYS A 450 8.92 -5.75 44.06
CA LYS A 450 8.01 -4.89 43.27
C LYS A 450 6.92 -5.68 42.57
N ASN A 451 5.73 -5.09 42.45
CA ASN A 451 4.61 -5.62 41.69
C ASN A 451 4.56 -5.02 40.28
N VAL A 452 4.35 -5.88 39.29
CA VAL A 452 4.37 -5.51 37.86
C VAL A 452 2.99 -5.69 37.26
N LEU A 453 2.40 -4.62 36.73
CA LEU A 453 1.19 -4.64 35.92
C LEU A 453 1.56 -4.63 34.43
N ILE A 454 1.07 -5.62 33.69
CA ILE A 454 1.15 -5.67 32.23
C ILE A 454 -0.26 -5.50 31.66
N LEU A 455 -0.45 -4.44 30.88
CA LEU A 455 -1.74 -4.12 30.27
C LEU A 455 -1.88 -4.84 28.92
N GLY A 456 -2.86 -5.72 28.83
CA GLY A 456 -3.09 -6.62 27.70
C GLY A 456 -2.61 -8.04 27.95
N SER A 457 -3.05 -8.97 27.10
CA SER A 457 -2.65 -10.38 27.09
C SER A 457 -2.26 -10.87 25.69
N ASN A 458 -1.79 -9.96 24.83
CA ASN A 458 -1.34 -10.28 23.47
C ASN A 458 0.08 -10.86 23.45
N ALA A 459 0.59 -11.15 22.25
CA ALA A 459 1.96 -11.66 22.06
C ALA A 459 3.02 -10.78 22.73
N SER A 460 2.79 -9.46 22.76
CA SER A 460 3.67 -8.51 23.41
C SER A 460 3.73 -8.67 24.93
N ALA A 461 2.57 -8.81 25.58
CA ALA A 461 2.50 -9.03 27.03
C ALA A 461 3.20 -10.34 27.44
N LEU A 462 2.99 -11.42 26.67
CA LEU A 462 3.68 -12.70 26.88
C LEU A 462 5.18 -12.59 26.70
N GLU A 463 5.63 -11.87 25.67
CA GLU A 463 7.04 -11.61 25.40
C GLU A 463 7.72 -10.89 26.56
N PHE A 464 7.08 -9.84 27.10
CA PHE A 464 7.59 -9.10 28.25
C PHE A 464 7.69 -9.97 29.49
N LEU A 465 6.63 -10.73 29.80
CA LEU A 465 6.62 -11.62 30.96
C LEU A 465 7.75 -12.66 30.87
N TYR A 466 7.92 -13.30 29.71
CA TYR A 466 8.98 -14.27 29.50
C TYR A 466 10.37 -13.62 29.60
N LYS A 467 10.61 -12.50 28.91
CA LYS A 467 11.94 -11.87 28.94
C LYS A 467 12.32 -11.38 30.33
N MET A 468 11.35 -10.89 31.10
CA MET A 468 11.54 -10.51 32.50
C MET A 468 11.95 -11.71 33.36
N ASN A 469 11.26 -12.84 33.23
CA ASN A 469 11.54 -14.04 34.01
C ASN A 469 12.78 -14.81 33.54
N ASP A 470 13.29 -14.50 32.34
CA ASP A 470 14.59 -14.95 31.84
C ASP A 470 15.76 -14.11 32.41
N LEU A 471 15.51 -13.06 33.20
CA LEU A 471 16.58 -12.29 33.86
C LEU A 471 17.09 -13.01 35.12
N ARG A 472 18.41 -13.08 35.28
CA ARG A 472 19.04 -13.70 36.46
C ARG A 472 18.64 -12.96 37.74
N GLY A 473 18.13 -13.69 38.73
CA GLY A 473 17.80 -13.16 40.06
C GLY A 473 16.48 -12.40 40.16
N ILE A 474 15.67 -12.36 39.10
CA ILE A 474 14.39 -11.62 39.07
C ILE A 474 13.39 -12.09 40.13
N ASP A 475 13.42 -13.39 40.50
CA ASP A 475 12.54 -13.98 41.51
C ASP A 475 12.71 -13.38 42.91
N SER A 476 13.90 -12.86 43.20
CA SER A 476 14.18 -12.15 44.45
C SER A 476 13.71 -10.70 44.44
N LYS A 477 13.38 -10.14 43.27
CA LYS A 477 13.11 -8.71 43.06
C LYS A 477 11.67 -8.38 42.67
N VAL A 478 10.96 -9.30 42.01
CA VAL A 478 9.55 -9.11 41.63
C VAL A 478 8.66 -9.98 42.53
N GLY A 479 7.68 -9.35 43.18
CA GLY A 479 6.70 -10.02 44.03
C GLY A 479 5.65 -10.72 43.20
N HIS A 480 4.87 -9.92 42.47
CA HIS A 480 3.69 -10.38 41.74
C HIS A 480 3.59 -9.78 40.33
N TYR A 481 3.00 -10.52 39.40
CA TYR A 481 2.63 -10.05 38.07
C TYR A 481 1.11 -10.00 37.92
N PHE A 482 0.60 -8.87 37.44
CA PHE A 482 -0.80 -8.68 37.09
C PHE A 482 -0.93 -8.52 35.58
N PHE A 483 -1.81 -9.32 34.97
CA PHE A 483 -2.31 -9.08 33.62
C PHE A 483 -3.68 -8.43 33.71
N LEU A 484 -3.92 -7.37 32.95
CA LEU A 484 -5.26 -6.84 32.73
C LEU A 484 -5.65 -7.03 31.27
N SER A 485 -6.68 -7.80 30.98
CA SER A 485 -7.22 -7.87 29.62
C SER A 485 -8.73 -8.09 29.61
N THR A 486 -9.37 -7.62 28.53
CA THR A 486 -10.83 -7.55 28.41
C THR A 486 -11.52 -8.90 28.67
N HIS A 487 -10.90 -10.00 28.27
CA HIS A 487 -11.49 -11.34 28.37
C HIS A 487 -10.93 -12.15 29.55
N GLY A 488 -9.91 -11.65 30.26
CA GLY A 488 -9.30 -12.41 31.36
C GLY A 488 -8.61 -13.70 30.91
N LEU A 489 -8.32 -13.81 29.61
CA LEU A 489 -7.71 -14.97 28.98
C LEU A 489 -6.38 -14.59 28.35
N TYR A 490 -5.39 -15.47 28.50
CA TYR A 490 -4.13 -15.43 27.75
C TYR A 490 -4.11 -16.58 26.74
N PRO A 491 -3.38 -16.43 25.61
CA PRO A 491 -3.27 -17.49 24.61
C PRO A 491 -2.79 -18.82 25.21
N ASN A 492 -3.52 -19.91 24.93
CA ASN A 492 -3.15 -21.26 25.38
C ASN A 492 -2.18 -21.92 24.39
N SER A 493 -1.36 -22.87 24.85
CA SER A 493 -0.37 -23.61 24.06
C SER A 493 -0.61 -25.12 24.02
N ILE A 494 -1.53 -25.65 24.84
CA ILE A 494 -1.69 -27.10 25.02
C ILE A 494 -2.54 -27.65 23.88
N VAL A 495 -1.95 -28.55 23.09
CA VAL A 495 -2.65 -29.44 22.17
C VAL A 495 -2.82 -30.77 22.89
N ASP A 496 -4.04 -31.06 23.34
CA ASP A 496 -4.39 -32.40 23.80
C ASP A 496 -4.57 -33.30 22.56
N THR A 497 -3.56 -34.12 22.26
CA THR A 497 -3.56 -35.00 21.08
C THR A 497 -4.65 -36.07 21.11
N ASN A 498 -5.24 -36.37 22.29
CA ASN A 498 -6.35 -37.30 22.39
C ASN A 498 -7.68 -36.64 21.98
N ASN A 499 -7.83 -35.33 22.23
CA ASN A 499 -9.01 -34.53 21.87
C ASN A 499 -8.89 -33.81 20.51
N GLU A 500 -7.70 -33.74 19.90
CA GLU A 500 -7.52 -33.16 18.57
C GLU A 500 -8.37 -33.86 17.49
N LYS A 501 -8.61 -35.17 17.64
CA LYS A 501 -9.45 -35.96 16.74
C LYS A 501 -10.96 -35.88 17.05
N SER A 502 -11.36 -35.30 18.18
CA SER A 502 -12.77 -35.27 18.60
C SER A 502 -13.49 -33.97 18.21
N PHE A 503 -12.76 -32.87 17.98
CA PHE A 503 -13.37 -31.59 17.63
C PHE A 503 -13.69 -31.48 16.13
N ILE A 504 -14.97 -31.34 15.79
CA ILE A 504 -15.46 -31.11 14.43
C ILE A 504 -16.25 -29.80 14.42
N PRO A 505 -15.87 -28.80 13.58
CA PRO A 505 -16.58 -27.51 13.50
C PRO A 505 -17.89 -27.66 12.72
N LYS A 506 -18.86 -28.35 13.34
CA LYS A 506 -20.13 -28.77 12.72
C LYS A 506 -20.94 -27.58 12.20
N HIS A 507 -20.90 -26.43 12.88
CA HIS A 507 -21.66 -25.25 12.48
C HIS A 507 -21.06 -24.58 11.25
N THR A 508 -19.72 -24.45 11.19
CA THR A 508 -19.02 -23.91 10.04
C THR A 508 -19.13 -24.85 8.83
N LEU A 509 -18.96 -26.16 9.03
CA LEU A 509 -19.08 -27.16 7.95
C LEU A 509 -20.49 -27.21 7.36
N ALA A 510 -21.55 -27.03 8.16
CA ALA A 510 -22.92 -26.99 7.65
C ALA A 510 -23.17 -25.86 6.63
N LEU A 511 -22.34 -24.81 6.61
CA LEU A 511 -22.42 -23.72 5.64
C LEU A 511 -21.91 -24.12 4.24
N LEU A 512 -21.20 -25.24 4.10
CA LEU A 512 -20.69 -25.73 2.81
C LEU A 512 -21.80 -26.12 1.82
N GLU A 513 -23.00 -26.42 2.30
CA GLU A 513 -24.16 -26.74 1.45
C GLU A 513 -24.89 -25.50 0.93
N ILE A 514 -24.61 -24.31 1.50
CA ILE A 514 -25.29 -23.07 1.14
C ILE A 514 -24.60 -22.44 -0.10
N GLN A 515 -25.39 -22.10 -1.13
CA GLN A 515 -24.85 -21.52 -2.37
C GLN A 515 -24.38 -20.07 -2.24
N LYS A 516 -25.11 -19.21 -1.52
CA LYS A 516 -24.75 -17.81 -1.27
C LYS A 516 -24.66 -17.53 0.22
N LEU A 517 -23.50 -17.08 0.67
CA LEU A 517 -23.22 -16.78 2.06
C LEU A 517 -22.94 -15.29 2.26
N THR A 518 -23.18 -14.82 3.47
CA THR A 518 -22.71 -13.54 3.98
C THR A 518 -21.57 -13.76 4.96
N ALA A 519 -20.69 -12.77 5.10
CA ALA A 519 -19.58 -12.81 6.05
C ALA A 519 -20.08 -12.97 7.50
N LYS A 520 -21.26 -12.42 7.81
CA LYS A 520 -21.92 -12.58 9.11
C LYS A 520 -22.31 -14.03 9.40
N GLN A 521 -22.81 -14.77 8.39
CA GLN A 521 -23.18 -16.18 8.57
C GLN A 521 -21.96 -17.06 8.85
N ILE A 522 -20.85 -16.83 8.12
CA ILE A 522 -19.58 -17.51 8.39
C ILE A 522 -19.12 -17.22 9.82
N MET A 523 -19.15 -15.95 10.24
CA MET A 523 -18.74 -15.58 11.60
C MET A 523 -19.62 -16.21 12.68
N GLN A 524 -20.93 -16.30 12.45
CA GLN A 524 -21.85 -16.97 13.38
C GLN A 524 -21.54 -18.47 13.51
N GLY A 525 -21.27 -19.15 12.39
CA GLY A 525 -20.87 -20.56 12.39
C GLY A 525 -19.60 -20.79 13.21
N ILE A 526 -18.56 -19.98 12.93
CA ILE A 526 -17.28 -20.05 13.67
C ILE A 526 -17.47 -19.74 15.15
N THR A 527 -18.29 -18.74 15.48
CA THR A 527 -18.56 -18.33 16.87
C THR A 527 -19.22 -19.46 17.65
N ASN A 528 -20.19 -20.15 17.05
CA ASN A 528 -20.85 -21.29 17.68
C ASN A 528 -19.87 -22.44 17.88
N ASP A 529 -19.06 -22.77 16.87
CA ASP A 529 -18.04 -23.83 17.00
C ASP A 529 -17.00 -23.51 18.08
N LEU A 530 -16.61 -22.24 18.23
CA LEU A 530 -15.71 -21.81 19.30
C LEU A 530 -16.37 -21.86 20.69
N ASN A 531 -17.66 -21.55 20.80
CA ASN A 531 -18.41 -21.67 22.05
C ASN A 531 -18.54 -23.15 22.46
N ASP A 532 -18.87 -24.04 21.52
CA ASP A 532 -18.92 -25.49 21.75
C ASP A 532 -17.56 -26.02 22.22
N ALA A 533 -16.47 -25.54 21.62
CA ALA A 533 -15.11 -25.90 22.05
C ALA A 533 -14.83 -25.43 23.49
N GLU A 534 -15.21 -24.21 23.83
CA GLU A 534 -15.04 -23.65 25.19
C GLU A 534 -15.84 -24.44 26.23
N GLU A 535 -17.08 -24.83 25.95
CA GLU A 535 -17.91 -25.68 26.83
C GLU A 535 -17.28 -27.06 27.08
N LEU A 536 -16.61 -27.62 26.06
CA LEU A 536 -15.89 -28.89 26.15
C LEU A 536 -14.47 -28.75 26.75
N GLY A 537 -14.04 -27.54 27.11
CA GLY A 537 -12.68 -27.28 27.60
C GLY A 537 -11.58 -27.43 26.55
N ILE A 538 -11.93 -27.36 25.27
CA ILE A 538 -11.02 -27.50 24.12
C ILE A 538 -10.40 -26.14 23.80
N GLY A 539 -9.07 -26.04 23.95
CA GLY A 539 -8.33 -24.80 23.75
C GLY A 539 -8.13 -24.40 22.28
N ALA A 540 -7.80 -23.12 22.06
CA ALA A 540 -7.54 -22.53 20.73
C ALA A 540 -6.50 -23.30 19.90
N ALA A 541 -5.49 -23.91 20.54
CA ALA A 541 -4.46 -24.69 19.85
C ALA A 541 -5.02 -25.89 19.06
N ILE A 542 -6.17 -26.44 19.50
CA ILE A 542 -6.86 -27.54 18.82
C ILE A 542 -7.83 -27.00 17.76
N THR A 543 -8.53 -25.89 18.02
CA THR A 543 -9.62 -25.41 17.14
C THR A 543 -9.13 -24.64 15.91
N VAL A 544 -7.95 -24.02 15.96
CA VAL A 544 -7.40 -23.19 14.86
C VAL A 544 -7.38 -23.94 13.53
N GLY A 545 -6.82 -25.14 13.51
CA GLY A 545 -6.66 -25.94 12.28
C GLY A 545 -8.01 -26.35 11.67
N PRO A 546 -8.86 -27.10 12.39
CA PRO A 546 -10.17 -27.54 11.90
C PRO A 546 -11.06 -26.38 11.45
N ILE A 547 -11.15 -25.29 12.23
CA ILE A 547 -11.98 -24.13 11.86
C ILE A 547 -11.42 -23.44 10.63
N SER A 548 -10.10 -23.19 10.56
CA SER A 548 -9.48 -22.56 9.38
C SER A 548 -9.72 -23.36 8.12
N ASN A 549 -9.56 -24.69 8.18
CA ASN A 549 -9.84 -25.58 7.05
C ASN A 549 -11.32 -25.58 6.64
N ALA A 550 -12.23 -25.43 7.60
CA ALA A 550 -13.67 -25.40 7.34
C ALA A 550 -14.15 -24.08 6.69
N PHE A 551 -13.65 -22.91 7.12
CA PHE A 551 -14.16 -21.63 6.61
C PHE A 551 -13.41 -21.09 5.38
N VAL A 552 -12.15 -21.46 5.13
CA VAL A 552 -11.39 -20.95 3.97
C VAL A 552 -12.14 -21.18 2.64
N PRO A 553 -12.69 -22.38 2.36
CA PRO A 553 -13.50 -22.59 1.14
C PRO A 553 -14.79 -21.75 1.10
N LEU A 554 -15.34 -21.37 2.26
CA LEU A 554 -16.55 -20.53 2.33
C LEU A 554 -16.26 -19.09 1.88
N LEU A 555 -15.02 -18.61 1.98
CA LEU A 555 -14.64 -17.27 1.52
C LEU A 555 -14.80 -17.11 0.00
N GLU A 556 -14.67 -18.20 -0.77
CA GLU A 556 -14.88 -18.18 -2.23
C GLU A 556 -16.35 -17.96 -2.60
N LYS A 557 -17.27 -18.26 -1.69
CA LYS A 557 -18.73 -18.08 -1.87
C LYS A 557 -19.22 -16.68 -1.52
N LEU A 558 -18.34 -15.82 -0.99
CA LEU A 558 -18.66 -14.43 -0.70
C LEU A 558 -18.48 -13.58 -1.96
N ASP A 559 -19.41 -12.66 -2.21
CA ASP A 559 -19.19 -11.60 -3.19
C ASP A 559 -18.12 -10.61 -2.69
N GLN A 560 -17.69 -9.70 -3.57
CA GLN A 560 -16.63 -8.74 -3.26
C GLN A 560 -16.93 -7.90 -2.01
N ARG A 561 -18.18 -7.45 -1.85
CA ARG A 561 -18.61 -6.62 -0.72
C ARG A 561 -18.59 -7.40 0.58
N GLU A 562 -19.03 -8.66 0.56
CA GLU A 562 -19.00 -9.52 1.73
C GLU A 562 -17.56 -9.95 2.10
N LYS A 563 -16.66 -10.12 1.12
CA LYS A 563 -15.22 -10.32 1.39
C LYS A 563 -14.59 -9.11 2.09
N GLU A 564 -14.90 -7.90 1.65
CA GLU A 564 -14.46 -6.66 2.30
C GLU A 564 -15.01 -6.55 3.73
N ARG A 565 -16.29 -6.89 3.93
CA ARG A 565 -16.87 -6.93 5.28
C ARG A 565 -16.18 -7.97 6.17
N PHE A 566 -15.86 -9.15 5.62
CA PHE A 566 -15.10 -10.16 6.34
C PHE A 566 -13.73 -9.64 6.76
N ALA A 567 -12.99 -9.03 5.83
CA ALA A 567 -11.67 -8.44 6.09
C ALA A 567 -11.73 -7.32 7.14
N CYS A 568 -12.74 -6.44 7.06
CA CYS A 568 -12.85 -5.27 7.93
C CYS A 568 -13.33 -5.61 9.34
N TYR A 569 -14.31 -6.51 9.49
CA TYR A 569 -15.03 -6.66 10.74
C TYR A 569 -14.81 -8.01 11.44
N TYR A 570 -14.73 -9.12 10.69
CA TYR A 570 -14.83 -10.46 11.28
C TYR A 570 -13.48 -11.18 11.42
N GLY A 571 -12.57 -11.05 10.45
CA GLY A 571 -11.30 -11.78 10.49
C GLY A 571 -10.46 -11.51 11.76
N ASN A 572 -10.44 -10.26 12.22
CA ASN A 572 -9.75 -9.86 13.45
C ASN A 572 -10.43 -10.33 14.75
N GLU A 573 -11.69 -10.72 14.68
CA GLU A 573 -12.44 -11.28 15.80
C GLU A 573 -12.13 -12.77 15.96
N ILE A 574 -12.10 -13.51 14.84
CA ILE A 574 -11.64 -14.91 14.78
C ILE A 574 -10.23 -15.02 15.34
N GLY A 575 -9.30 -14.18 14.84
CA GLY A 575 -7.92 -14.14 15.31
C GLY A 575 -7.75 -13.67 16.76
N ARG A 576 -8.78 -13.10 17.41
CA ARG A 576 -8.76 -12.77 18.84
C ARG A 576 -9.11 -13.97 19.72
N ARG A 577 -10.07 -14.79 19.28
CA ARG A 577 -10.53 -16.00 20.00
C ARG A 577 -9.62 -17.21 19.78
N GLN A 578 -8.96 -17.27 18.62
CA GLN A 578 -8.09 -18.40 18.23
C GLN A 578 -6.60 -18.13 18.46
N ARG A 579 -6.24 -17.30 19.44
CA ARG A 579 -4.82 -17.00 19.71
C ARG A 579 -4.13 -18.17 20.40
N VAL A 580 -3.02 -18.60 19.80
CA VAL A 580 -2.11 -19.61 20.35
C VAL A 580 -0.81 -18.93 20.75
N ALA A 581 -0.19 -19.41 21.82
CA ALA A 581 1.17 -19.02 22.19
C ALA A 581 2.09 -20.23 22.27
N GLY A 582 3.40 -19.96 22.15
CA GLY A 582 4.41 -20.99 22.33
C GLY A 582 4.44 -21.51 23.77
N TYR A 583 4.70 -22.81 23.91
CA TYR A 583 4.69 -23.52 25.20
C TYR A 583 5.59 -22.88 26.27
N HIS A 584 6.69 -22.24 25.88
CA HIS A 584 7.59 -21.56 26.81
C HIS A 584 6.95 -20.31 27.47
N TYR A 585 6.07 -19.59 26.76
CA TYR A 585 5.35 -18.45 27.32
C TYR A 585 4.33 -18.90 28.36
N THR A 586 3.51 -19.89 28.02
CA THR A 586 2.47 -20.44 28.90
C THR A 586 3.07 -21.16 30.10
N LYS A 587 4.13 -21.97 29.91
CA LYS A 587 4.86 -22.59 31.01
C LYS A 587 5.38 -21.57 32.03
N THR A 588 5.86 -20.42 31.56
CA THR A 588 6.31 -19.34 32.47
C THR A 588 5.17 -18.83 33.34
N ILE A 589 3.97 -18.68 32.76
CA ILE A 589 2.76 -18.29 33.51
C ILE A 589 2.38 -19.38 34.51
N ASP A 590 2.39 -20.66 34.10
CA ASP A 590 1.99 -21.77 34.96
C ASP A 590 2.93 -21.92 36.17
N VAL A 591 4.23 -21.71 35.97
CA VAL A 591 5.23 -21.66 37.07
C VAL A 591 4.96 -20.48 38.01
N LEU A 592 4.66 -19.29 37.48
CA LEU A 592 4.34 -18.15 38.34
C LEU A 592 3.02 -18.34 39.11
N LYS A 593 2.03 -19.00 38.50
CA LYS A 593 0.77 -19.37 39.15
C LYS A 593 1.00 -20.36 40.29
N SER A 594 1.79 -21.41 40.09
CA SER A 594 2.09 -22.39 41.14
C SER A 594 2.88 -21.79 42.30
N GLN A 595 3.61 -20.71 42.06
CA GLN A 595 4.29 -19.91 43.08
C GLN A 595 3.40 -18.86 43.76
N GLY A 596 2.15 -18.68 43.31
CA GLY A 596 1.25 -17.63 43.82
C GLY A 596 1.66 -16.20 43.41
N ARG A 597 2.42 -16.05 42.31
CA ARG A 597 3.03 -14.78 41.86
C ARG A 597 2.40 -14.19 40.59
N PHE A 598 1.24 -14.71 40.18
CA PHE A 598 0.56 -14.27 38.96
C PHE A 598 -0.96 -14.17 39.16
N SER A 599 -1.55 -13.08 38.70
CA SER A 599 -3.01 -12.88 38.63
C SER A 599 -3.42 -12.31 37.27
N HIS A 600 -4.52 -12.80 36.73
CA HIS A 600 -5.12 -12.26 35.51
C HIS A 600 -6.47 -11.63 35.84
N LEU A 601 -6.53 -10.31 35.70
CA LEU A 601 -7.70 -9.48 35.88
C LEU A 601 -8.49 -9.40 34.56
N LYS A 602 -9.79 -9.70 34.64
CA LYS A 602 -10.74 -9.60 33.53
C LYS A 602 -11.38 -8.21 33.53
N GLY A 603 -11.12 -7.42 32.49
CA GLY A 603 -11.65 -6.06 32.38
C GLY A 603 -10.86 -5.15 31.45
N SER A 604 -11.30 -3.90 31.31
CA SER A 604 -10.61 -2.87 30.53
C SER A 604 -10.00 -1.80 31.43
N PHE A 605 -8.79 -1.34 31.08
CA PHE A 605 -8.12 -0.23 31.76
C PHE A 605 -8.97 1.03 31.73
N GLU A 606 -9.12 1.68 32.89
CA GLU A 606 -9.77 2.99 33.00
C GLU A 606 -8.74 4.09 33.30
N LYS A 607 -8.02 3.96 34.41
CA LYS A 607 -6.98 4.91 34.84
C LYS A 607 -6.03 4.29 35.87
N LEU A 608 -4.91 4.96 36.10
CA LEU A 608 -4.07 4.75 37.27
C LEU A 608 -4.35 5.86 38.28
N ASP A 609 -4.59 5.50 39.53
CA ASP A 609 -4.76 6.46 40.62
C ASP A 609 -3.55 6.41 41.57
N LEU A 610 -3.25 7.55 42.20
CA LEU A 610 -2.23 7.68 43.24
C LEU A 610 -2.96 7.96 44.55
N ALA A 611 -3.04 6.97 45.44
CA ALA A 611 -3.68 7.15 46.75
C ALA A 611 -2.78 7.93 47.74
N ASP A 612 -3.34 8.39 48.86
CA ASP A 612 -2.72 9.29 49.86
C ASP A 612 -1.32 8.87 50.37
N HIS A 613 -0.94 7.59 50.23
CA HIS A 613 0.38 7.07 50.58
C HIS A 613 1.39 6.96 49.42
N GLN A 614 1.14 7.65 48.29
CA GLN A 614 1.92 7.57 47.05
C GLN A 614 2.05 6.16 46.45
N GLN A 615 1.05 5.29 46.68
CA GLN A 615 0.95 3.99 46.02
C GLN A 615 0.10 4.10 44.77
N LEU A 616 0.55 3.47 43.69
CA LEU A 616 -0.16 3.40 42.43
C LEU A 616 -1.18 2.26 42.50
N SER A 617 -2.46 2.56 42.24
CA SER A 617 -3.53 1.57 42.13
C SER A 617 -4.11 1.56 40.72
N LEU A 618 -4.55 0.38 40.28
CA LEU A 618 -5.22 0.21 39.00
C LEU A 618 -6.73 0.36 39.19
N VAL A 619 -7.33 1.25 38.42
CA VAL A 619 -8.78 1.34 38.25
C VAL A 619 -9.14 0.76 36.89
N TYR A 620 -10.07 -0.19 36.88
CA TYR A 620 -10.49 -0.89 35.66
C TYR A 620 -11.99 -1.17 35.66
N LYS A 621 -12.57 -1.25 34.46
CA LYS A 621 -13.97 -1.65 34.24
C LYS A 621 -14.07 -3.16 34.14
N THR A 622 -15.00 -3.76 34.89
CA THR A 622 -15.33 -5.18 34.82
C THR A 622 -16.21 -5.48 33.60
N GLU A 623 -16.54 -6.76 33.37
CA GLU A 623 -17.47 -7.13 32.28
C GLU A 623 -18.89 -6.58 32.45
N GLN A 624 -19.29 -6.28 33.68
CA GLN A 624 -20.59 -5.69 33.99
C GLN A 624 -20.56 -4.16 33.88
N ASP A 625 -19.49 -3.61 33.29
CA ASP A 625 -19.21 -2.18 33.17
C ASP A 625 -19.13 -1.46 34.53
N SER A 626 -18.88 -2.21 35.61
CA SER A 626 -18.67 -1.67 36.96
C SER A 626 -17.21 -1.28 37.17
N ILE A 627 -16.95 -0.23 37.94
CA ILE A 627 -15.59 0.20 38.30
C ILE A 627 -15.06 -0.69 39.44
N ALA A 628 -13.87 -1.26 39.25
CA ALA A 628 -13.12 -2.01 40.24
C ALA A 628 -11.73 -1.39 40.45
N ILE A 629 -11.22 -1.52 41.68
CA ILE A 629 -9.89 -1.05 42.07
C ILE A 629 -9.07 -2.26 42.49
N LEU A 630 -7.83 -2.37 42.03
CA LEU A 630 -6.91 -3.39 42.51
C LEU A 630 -6.37 -2.99 43.89
N ASP A 631 -6.65 -3.80 44.90
CA ASP A 631 -6.25 -3.54 46.29
C ASP A 631 -4.73 -3.67 46.54
N GLN A 632 -4.01 -4.34 45.64
CA GLN A 632 -2.56 -4.53 45.75
C GLN A 632 -1.79 -3.38 45.08
N PRO A 633 -0.72 -2.87 45.71
CA PRO A 633 0.06 -1.78 45.14
C PRO A 633 0.77 -2.22 43.86
N ILE A 634 0.91 -1.29 42.92
CA ILE A 634 1.65 -1.48 41.67
C ILE A 634 2.89 -0.59 41.70
N ASP A 635 4.03 -1.12 41.27
CA ASP A 635 5.29 -0.37 41.20
C ASP A 635 5.76 -0.16 39.75
N ILE A 636 5.46 -1.11 38.87
CA ILE A 636 5.87 -1.08 37.46
C ILE A 636 4.66 -1.33 36.59
N VAL A 637 4.42 -0.46 35.61
CA VAL A 637 3.35 -0.63 34.63
C VAL A 637 3.93 -0.68 33.23
N ILE A 638 3.54 -1.70 32.46
CA ILE A 638 3.96 -1.91 31.08
C ILE A 638 2.73 -1.88 30.17
N ASN A 639 2.66 -0.89 29.29
CA ASN A 639 1.59 -0.78 28.29
C ASN A 639 1.84 -1.75 27.13
N CYS A 640 1.12 -2.86 27.09
CA CYS A 640 1.12 -3.79 25.96
C CYS A 640 -0.23 -3.78 25.21
N LEU A 641 -1.06 -2.75 25.38
CA LEU A 641 -2.32 -2.65 24.63
C LEU A 641 -2.06 -2.53 23.13
N GLY A 642 -3.03 -2.98 22.34
CA GLY A 642 -2.98 -2.89 20.88
C GLY A 642 -3.00 -1.44 20.36
N SER A 643 -2.73 -1.29 19.07
CA SER A 643 -2.72 0.03 18.41
C SER A 643 -4.10 0.70 18.41
N SER A 644 -4.08 2.03 18.34
CA SER A 644 -5.23 2.89 18.03
C SER A 644 -5.75 2.65 16.61
N LYS A 645 -6.93 3.21 16.29
CA LYS A 645 -7.40 3.31 14.90
C LYS A 645 -6.57 4.38 14.17
N LEU A 646 -6.49 4.28 12.84
CA LEU A 646 -5.83 5.28 12.01
C LEU A 646 -6.52 6.66 12.04
N SER A 647 -7.80 6.69 12.45
CA SER A 647 -8.58 7.91 12.65
C SER A 647 -8.24 8.67 13.93
N ASP A 648 -7.50 8.04 14.85
CA ASP A 648 -7.20 8.65 16.14
C ASP A 648 -6.03 9.64 15.97
N LEU A 649 -6.01 10.73 16.74
CA LEU A 649 -4.99 11.80 16.66
C LEU A 649 -3.54 11.28 16.78
N GLU A 650 -3.36 10.10 17.37
CA GLU A 650 -2.08 9.42 17.62
C GLU A 650 -1.54 8.63 16.42
N ALA A 651 -2.21 8.64 15.27
CA ALA A 651 -1.68 8.03 14.05
C ALA A 651 -0.35 8.71 13.62
N PRO A 652 0.61 7.96 13.04
CA PRO A 652 1.88 8.52 12.56
C PRO A 652 1.64 9.75 11.66
N LEU A 653 2.46 10.79 11.79
CA LEU A 653 2.27 12.06 11.10
C LEU A 653 2.17 11.88 9.57
N VAL A 654 3.01 11.03 8.99
CA VAL A 654 2.94 10.66 7.57
C VAL A 654 1.60 10.08 7.15
N ILE A 655 0.93 9.30 8.01
CA ILE A 655 -0.39 8.75 7.70
C ILE A 655 -1.45 9.84 7.76
N ARG A 656 -1.40 10.71 8.77
CA ARG A 656 -2.34 11.83 8.89
C ARG A 656 -2.22 12.76 7.68
N ASN A 657 -1.01 13.17 7.32
CA ASN A 657 -0.77 14.04 6.16
C ASN A 657 -1.21 13.39 4.84
N LEU A 658 -1.02 12.07 4.67
CA LEU A 658 -1.54 11.35 3.50
C LEU A 658 -3.07 11.33 3.44
N ILE A 659 -3.75 11.26 4.59
CA ILE A 659 -5.22 11.32 4.66
C ILE A 659 -5.71 12.74 4.38
N ASP A 660 -5.08 13.74 5.01
CA ASP A 660 -5.44 15.15 4.89
C ASP A 660 -5.22 15.69 3.47
N SER A 661 -4.21 15.16 2.75
CA SER A 661 -3.94 15.45 1.34
C SER A 661 -4.76 14.59 0.35
N GLU A 662 -5.67 13.76 0.84
CA GLU A 662 -6.46 12.79 0.06
C GLU A 662 -5.63 11.77 -0.74
N MET A 663 -4.32 11.67 -0.48
CA MET A 663 -3.42 10.69 -1.10
C MET A 663 -3.63 9.27 -0.56
N ALA A 664 -4.31 9.11 0.57
CA ALA A 664 -4.77 7.83 1.10
C ALA A 664 -6.13 7.95 1.80
N LYS A 665 -6.91 6.86 1.82
CA LYS A 665 -8.21 6.79 2.51
C LYS A 665 -8.22 5.66 3.52
N ILE A 666 -8.64 5.92 4.76
CA ILE A 666 -8.83 4.87 5.77
C ILE A 666 -9.96 3.95 5.33
N ASN A 667 -9.73 2.63 5.36
CA ASN A 667 -10.77 1.66 5.02
C ASN A 667 -11.76 1.45 6.20
N PRO A 668 -12.92 0.80 5.99
CA PRO A 668 -13.96 0.68 7.03
C PRO A 668 -13.52 -0.03 8.33
N SER A 669 -12.42 -0.79 8.31
CA SER A 669 -11.88 -1.40 9.54
C SER A 669 -11.32 -0.36 10.53
N GLY A 670 -10.97 0.84 10.03
CA GLY A 670 -10.26 1.87 10.79
C GLY A 670 -8.80 1.54 11.09
N ARG A 671 -8.25 0.45 10.56
CA ARG A 671 -6.88 -0.04 10.85
C ARG A 671 -5.95 -0.09 9.65
N GLY A 672 -6.49 -0.03 8.43
CA GLY A 672 -5.70 -0.02 7.20
C GLY A 672 -6.14 1.07 6.23
N LEU A 673 -5.31 1.26 5.20
CA LEU A 673 -5.58 2.15 4.09
C LEU A 673 -6.24 1.38 2.96
N THR A 674 -7.15 2.03 2.24
CA THR A 674 -7.78 1.48 1.04
C THR A 674 -6.74 1.43 -0.08
N VAL A 675 -6.61 0.29 -0.75
CA VAL A 675 -5.70 0.14 -1.89
C VAL A 675 -6.38 -0.49 -3.09
N ASN A 676 -5.87 -0.20 -4.29
CA ASN A 676 -6.24 -0.92 -5.51
C ASN A 676 -5.52 -2.29 -5.63
N GLN A 677 -5.70 -2.99 -6.75
CA GLN A 677 -5.04 -4.29 -7.01
C GLN A 677 -3.50 -4.18 -7.15
N ASN A 678 -2.99 -2.99 -7.45
CA ASN A 678 -1.55 -2.68 -7.49
C ASN A 678 -0.98 -2.28 -6.11
N LEU A 679 -1.80 -2.42 -5.06
CA LEU A 679 -1.49 -2.04 -3.68
C LEU A 679 -1.24 -0.53 -3.52
N GLU A 680 -1.81 0.30 -4.40
CA GLU A 680 -1.65 1.74 -4.40
C GLU A 680 -2.76 2.44 -3.62
N THR A 681 -2.36 3.46 -2.85
CA THR A 681 -3.29 4.45 -2.25
C THR A 681 -3.47 5.66 -3.17
N SER A 682 -2.41 6.00 -3.90
CA SER A 682 -2.33 6.98 -4.97
C SER A 682 -1.36 6.43 -6.02
N LYS A 683 -1.50 6.80 -7.30
CA LYS A 683 -0.71 6.24 -8.40
C LYS A 683 0.80 6.32 -8.12
N GLY A 684 1.49 5.19 -8.01
CA GLY A 684 2.92 5.10 -7.66
C GLY A 684 3.26 5.15 -6.15
N LEU A 685 2.27 5.35 -5.27
CA LEU A 685 2.39 5.24 -3.82
C LEU A 685 1.77 3.93 -3.35
N HIS A 686 2.62 2.91 -3.21
CA HIS A 686 2.23 1.57 -2.81
C HIS A 686 2.26 1.40 -1.29
N VAL A 687 1.45 0.48 -0.76
CA VAL A 687 1.40 0.15 0.67
C VAL A 687 1.70 -1.33 0.85
N ILE A 688 2.48 -1.66 1.87
CA ILE A 688 2.70 -3.04 2.28
C ILE A 688 2.74 -3.19 3.80
N GLY A 689 2.44 -4.39 4.29
CA GLY A 689 2.48 -4.71 5.71
C GLY A 689 1.14 -4.47 6.40
N PRO A 690 1.13 -4.19 7.72
CA PRO A 690 -0.10 -4.13 8.53
C PRO A 690 -1.16 -3.16 8.02
N LEU A 691 -0.76 -2.08 7.33
CA LEU A 691 -1.67 -1.09 6.77
C LEU A 691 -2.58 -1.62 5.66
N LEU A 692 -2.34 -2.83 5.13
CA LEU A 692 -3.23 -3.48 4.18
C LEU A 692 -4.45 -4.17 4.84
N ALA A 693 -4.52 -4.24 6.17
CA ALA A 693 -5.63 -4.86 6.88
C ALA A 693 -6.97 -4.18 6.54
N GLY A 694 -7.96 -4.95 6.12
CA GLY A 694 -9.29 -4.52 5.67
C GLY A 694 -9.50 -4.59 4.15
N ASN A 695 -8.47 -4.87 3.35
CA ASN A 695 -8.57 -4.94 1.89
C ASN A 695 -8.82 -6.37 1.38
N VAL A 696 -9.22 -6.49 0.11
CA VAL A 696 -9.29 -7.75 -0.63
C VAL A 696 -8.26 -7.71 -1.76
N ILE A 697 -7.26 -8.59 -1.72
CA ILE A 697 -6.12 -8.60 -2.64
C ILE A 697 -6.13 -9.93 -3.41
N GLU A 698 -6.15 -9.89 -4.74
CA GLU A 698 -6.32 -11.08 -5.60
C GLU A 698 -7.49 -11.97 -5.14
N GLY A 699 -8.62 -11.34 -4.77
CA GLY A 699 -9.82 -12.04 -4.30
C GLY A 699 -9.76 -12.62 -2.89
N ASN A 700 -8.65 -12.44 -2.18
CA ASN A 700 -8.45 -12.91 -0.81
C ASN A 700 -8.65 -11.78 0.22
N PRO A 701 -9.56 -11.93 1.21
CA PRO A 701 -9.73 -10.93 2.25
C PRO A 701 -8.52 -10.91 3.20
N ILE A 702 -7.99 -9.71 3.47
CA ILE A 702 -6.79 -9.50 4.29
C ILE A 702 -7.18 -8.75 5.56
N TRP A 703 -7.16 -9.42 6.72
CA TRP A 703 -7.49 -8.77 8.00
C TRP A 703 -6.30 -8.57 8.94
N HIS A 704 -5.21 -9.31 8.71
CA HIS A 704 -3.92 -9.13 9.39
C HIS A 704 -2.77 -9.60 8.48
N VAL A 705 -1.65 -8.88 8.50
CA VAL A 705 -0.52 -9.10 7.57
C VAL A 705 0.76 -9.53 8.29
N GLU A 706 0.69 -9.84 9.58
CA GLU A 706 1.88 -10.19 10.38
C GLU A 706 2.34 -11.65 10.24
N HIS A 707 1.63 -12.47 9.46
CA HIS A 707 2.03 -13.85 9.16
C HIS A 707 2.98 -13.87 7.96
N CYS A 708 4.19 -14.46 8.12
CA CYS A 708 5.22 -14.45 7.08
C CYS A 708 4.75 -15.05 5.76
N GLY A 709 3.87 -16.05 5.77
CA GLY A 709 3.31 -16.61 4.55
C GLY A 709 2.54 -15.57 3.73
N ARG A 710 1.70 -14.77 4.38
CA ARG A 710 0.98 -13.66 3.72
C ARG A 710 1.91 -12.53 3.30
N ILE A 711 2.95 -12.25 4.09
CA ILE A 711 3.96 -11.24 3.74
C ILE A 711 4.67 -11.63 2.45
N ILE A 712 5.10 -12.90 2.34
CA ILE A 712 5.77 -13.42 1.14
C ILE A 712 4.82 -13.40 -0.07
N SER A 713 3.56 -13.76 0.11
CA SER A 713 2.58 -13.74 -0.99
C SER A 713 2.29 -12.32 -1.48
N ILE A 714 2.07 -11.37 -0.59
CA ILE A 714 1.82 -9.96 -0.95
C ILE A 714 3.08 -9.31 -1.55
N ALA A 715 4.27 -9.62 -1.04
CA ALA A 715 5.54 -9.18 -1.63
C ALA A 715 5.74 -9.70 -3.06
N GLU A 716 5.27 -10.91 -3.36
CA GLU A 716 5.28 -11.47 -4.72
C GLU A 716 4.38 -10.66 -5.66
N ILE A 717 3.21 -10.22 -5.21
CA ILE A 717 2.29 -9.35 -5.96
C ILE A 717 2.95 -7.99 -6.21
N LEU A 718 3.38 -7.30 -5.14
CA LEU A 718 3.97 -5.97 -5.26
C LEU A 718 5.23 -5.97 -6.12
N SER A 719 6.09 -6.98 -5.98
CA SER A 719 7.30 -7.05 -6.80
C SER A 719 7.00 -7.10 -8.29
N LYS A 720 5.91 -7.75 -8.73
CA LYS A 720 5.49 -7.70 -10.15
C LYS A 720 5.18 -6.26 -10.56
N VAL A 721 4.35 -5.56 -9.76
CA VAL A 721 3.96 -4.16 -10.01
C VAL A 721 5.18 -3.23 -10.09
N LEU A 722 6.16 -3.44 -9.21
CA LEU A 722 7.36 -2.60 -9.15
C LEU A 722 8.35 -2.87 -10.29
N THR A 723 8.45 -4.11 -10.77
CA THR A 723 9.46 -4.53 -11.77
C THR A 723 8.95 -4.63 -13.19
N THR A 724 7.63 -4.69 -13.40
CA THR A 724 7.08 -4.55 -14.74
C THR A 724 7.54 -3.18 -15.25
N PRO A 725 8.28 -3.11 -16.37
CA PRO A 725 8.57 -1.84 -16.98
C PRO A 725 7.23 -1.14 -17.12
N SER A 726 7.09 0.07 -16.55
CA SER A 726 6.12 0.99 -17.10
C SER A 726 6.43 0.95 -18.59
N GLU A 727 5.54 0.34 -19.39
CA GLU A 727 5.68 0.28 -20.84
C GLU A 727 6.14 1.66 -21.30
N LYS A 728 6.92 1.73 -22.38
CA LYS A 728 7.43 2.95 -23.02
C LYS A 728 6.30 3.94 -23.35
N TYR A 729 5.70 4.52 -22.33
CA TYR A 729 4.80 5.62 -22.35
C TYR A 729 5.68 6.78 -21.92
N GLU A 730 6.32 7.42 -22.90
CA GLU A 730 6.55 8.86 -22.80
C GLU A 730 5.33 9.48 -22.10
N GLU A 731 5.58 10.11 -20.96
CA GLU A 731 4.59 10.70 -20.07
C GLU A 731 3.88 11.84 -20.79
N VAL A 732 2.77 11.51 -21.44
CA VAL A 732 1.73 12.47 -21.79
C VAL A 732 0.49 11.98 -21.07
N GLU A 733 0.06 12.68 -20.02
CA GLU A 733 -1.15 12.29 -19.31
C GLU A 733 -2.34 12.22 -20.27
N PRO A 734 -3.26 11.25 -20.09
CA PRO A 734 -4.52 11.25 -20.83
C PRO A 734 -5.26 12.58 -20.61
N GLU A 735 -5.67 13.22 -21.69
CA GLU A 735 -6.37 14.50 -21.69
C GLU A 735 -7.85 14.26 -22.01
N LEU A 736 -8.74 14.95 -21.31
CA LEU A 736 -10.15 15.00 -21.65
C LEU A 736 -10.44 16.25 -22.48
N LYS A 737 -10.95 16.08 -23.71
CA LYS A 737 -11.41 17.18 -24.56
C LYS A 737 -12.93 17.18 -24.67
N ILE A 738 -13.52 18.37 -24.57
CA ILE A 738 -14.97 18.57 -24.70
C ILE A 738 -15.22 19.35 -25.98
N HIS A 739 -15.86 18.70 -26.94
CA HIS A 739 -16.25 19.30 -28.21
C HIS A 739 -17.68 19.79 -28.11
N LYS A 740 -17.90 21.10 -28.22
CA LYS A 740 -19.22 21.73 -28.25
C LYS A 740 -19.71 21.74 -29.70
N LEU A 741 -20.76 21.00 -30.01
CA LEU A 741 -21.26 20.85 -31.39
C LEU A 741 -22.19 22.00 -31.79
N ASP A 742 -21.80 23.23 -31.45
CA ASP A 742 -22.62 24.43 -31.58
C ASP A 742 -22.48 25.09 -32.98
N ASN A 743 -21.45 24.72 -33.75
CA ASN A 743 -21.17 25.28 -35.07
C ASN A 743 -20.69 24.21 -36.07
N GLY A 744 -20.68 24.56 -37.36
CA GLY A 744 -20.31 23.64 -38.43
C GLY A 744 -18.86 23.15 -38.40
N ARG A 745 -17.93 23.92 -37.82
CA ARG A 745 -16.52 23.52 -37.69
C ARG A 745 -16.36 22.38 -36.69
N ASP A 746 -16.95 22.52 -35.51
CA ASP A 746 -16.84 21.51 -34.44
C ASP A 746 -17.58 20.22 -34.81
N VAL A 747 -18.71 20.33 -35.53
CA VAL A 747 -19.40 19.18 -36.12
C VAL A 747 -18.50 18.43 -37.11
N ASN A 748 -17.78 19.15 -37.98
CA ASN A 748 -16.87 18.52 -38.93
C ASN A 748 -15.68 17.85 -38.24
N ILE A 749 -15.11 18.48 -37.20
CA ILE A 749 -14.05 17.88 -36.37
C ILE A 749 -14.55 16.57 -35.76
N TYR A 750 -15.75 16.57 -35.18
CA TYR A 750 -16.32 15.37 -34.60
C TYR A 750 -16.57 14.26 -35.63
N LYS A 751 -17.07 14.62 -36.82
CA LYS A 751 -17.25 13.65 -37.92
C LYS A 751 -15.92 13.00 -38.33
N GLU A 752 -14.82 13.73 -38.34
CA GLU A 752 -13.49 13.14 -38.59
C GLU A 752 -13.05 12.20 -37.46
N ILE A 753 -13.25 12.58 -36.19
CA ILE A 753 -12.95 11.72 -35.03
C ILE A 753 -13.75 10.41 -35.11
N LEU A 754 -15.04 10.50 -35.47
CA LEU A 754 -15.93 9.34 -35.53
C LEU A 754 -15.52 8.29 -36.58
N LYS A 755 -14.78 8.69 -37.63
CA LYS A 755 -14.20 7.74 -38.61
C LYS A 755 -13.21 6.77 -37.96
N GLU A 756 -12.56 7.16 -36.86
CA GLU A 756 -11.68 6.25 -36.10
C GLU A 756 -12.45 5.18 -35.29
N TYR A 757 -13.78 5.25 -35.28
CA TYR A 757 -14.67 4.36 -34.52
C TYR A 757 -15.67 3.66 -35.44
N ASP A 758 -15.22 3.24 -36.63
CA ASP A 758 -16.02 2.57 -37.66
C ASP A 758 -17.32 3.30 -38.04
N GLU A 759 -17.33 4.62 -37.86
CA GLU A 759 -18.50 5.48 -38.08
C GLU A 759 -19.80 5.00 -37.41
N HIS A 760 -19.71 4.51 -36.16
CA HIS A 760 -20.82 3.91 -35.46
C HIS A 760 -22.14 4.74 -35.53
N PRO A 761 -23.24 4.20 -36.08
CA PRO A 761 -24.44 4.99 -36.41
C PRO A 761 -25.10 5.74 -35.24
N TYR A 762 -25.10 5.14 -34.04
CA TYR A 762 -25.63 5.78 -32.81
C TYR A 762 -24.83 6.99 -32.31
N TYR A 763 -23.64 7.23 -32.87
CA TYR A 763 -22.73 8.32 -32.49
C TYR A 763 -22.63 9.37 -33.61
N ARG A 764 -23.37 9.22 -34.71
CA ARG A 764 -23.42 10.26 -35.75
C ARG A 764 -24.09 11.52 -35.17
N TYR A 765 -23.59 12.70 -35.53
CA TYR A 765 -24.16 13.97 -35.10
C TYR A 765 -25.66 14.06 -35.45
N GLU A 766 -26.03 13.64 -36.65
CA GLU A 766 -27.42 13.64 -37.15
C GLU A 766 -28.36 12.80 -36.28
N TYR A 767 -27.84 11.76 -35.61
CA TYR A 767 -28.61 10.90 -34.72
C TYR A 767 -29.12 11.64 -33.47
N PHE A 768 -28.31 12.51 -32.89
CA PHE A 768 -28.66 13.23 -31.66
C PHE A 768 -28.83 14.74 -31.84
N LYS A 769 -28.68 15.25 -33.07
CA LYS A 769 -28.99 16.64 -33.45
C LYS A 769 -30.40 17.05 -33.02
N HIS A 770 -31.38 16.15 -33.10
CA HIS A 770 -32.75 16.46 -32.66
C HIS A 770 -32.84 16.83 -31.17
N HIS A 771 -31.89 16.40 -30.34
CA HIS A 771 -31.83 16.82 -28.93
C HIS A 771 -31.30 18.23 -28.70
N SER A 772 -30.88 18.97 -29.75
CA SER A 772 -30.51 20.39 -29.65
C SER A 772 -31.72 21.34 -29.48
N GLN A 773 -32.94 20.81 -29.47
CA GLN A 773 -34.14 21.58 -29.16
C GLN A 773 -34.17 21.98 -27.68
N ASP A 774 -34.92 23.03 -27.33
CA ASP A 774 -35.18 23.49 -25.95
C ASP A 774 -33.91 23.89 -25.15
N ASP A 775 -33.04 24.74 -25.71
CA ASP A 775 -31.84 25.28 -25.05
C ASP A 775 -30.76 24.24 -24.66
N ASN A 776 -30.87 23.01 -25.14
CA ASN A 776 -29.91 21.95 -24.86
C ASN A 776 -28.62 22.13 -25.67
N GLN A 777 -27.48 21.90 -25.03
CA GLN A 777 -26.17 21.92 -25.67
C GLN A 777 -25.70 20.51 -25.99
N LEU A 778 -25.27 20.28 -27.23
CA LEU A 778 -24.74 18.99 -27.68
C LEU A 778 -23.22 18.97 -27.52
N LEU A 779 -22.73 17.94 -26.81
CA LEU A 779 -21.33 17.80 -26.47
C LEU A 779 -20.82 16.43 -26.88
N VAL A 780 -19.53 16.34 -27.19
CA VAL A 780 -18.81 15.07 -27.26
C VAL A 780 -17.59 15.15 -26.36
N VAL A 781 -17.48 14.17 -25.48
CA VAL A 781 -16.30 13.97 -24.64
C VAL A 781 -15.34 13.06 -25.38
N GLU A 782 -14.11 13.50 -25.61
CA GLU A 782 -13.02 12.73 -26.22
C GLU A 782 -11.91 12.51 -25.20
N LEU A 783 -11.56 11.25 -24.93
CA LEU A 783 -10.34 10.90 -24.20
C LEU A 783 -9.19 10.82 -25.18
N LYS A 784 -8.15 11.62 -24.99
CA LYS A 784 -6.94 11.59 -25.81
C LYS A 784 -5.74 11.09 -25.02
N HIS A 785 -4.87 10.36 -25.69
CA HIS A 785 -3.55 10.04 -25.15
C HIS A 785 -2.52 10.08 -26.28
N LYS A 786 -1.43 10.84 -26.10
CA LYS A 786 -0.39 11.06 -27.13
C LYS A 786 -0.97 11.52 -28.48
N GLY A 787 -1.95 12.42 -28.45
CA GLY A 787 -2.61 12.95 -29.65
C GLY A 787 -3.64 12.02 -30.31
N ARG A 788 -3.77 10.76 -29.88
CA ARG A 788 -4.75 9.79 -30.41
C ARG A 788 -6.03 9.79 -29.60
N SER A 789 -7.18 9.67 -30.28
CA SER A 789 -8.47 9.45 -29.61
C SER A 789 -8.55 8.01 -29.09
N LEU A 790 -8.87 7.84 -27.82
CA LEU A 790 -9.02 6.54 -27.13
C LEU A 790 -10.47 6.23 -26.79
N ALA A 791 -11.26 7.25 -26.47
CA ALA A 791 -12.69 7.10 -26.22
C ALA A 791 -13.48 8.31 -26.67
N ILE A 792 -14.73 8.09 -27.10
CA ILE A 792 -15.70 9.17 -27.33
C ILE A 792 -17.02 8.89 -26.63
N MET A 793 -17.68 9.92 -26.09
CA MET A 793 -19.01 9.82 -25.51
C MET A 793 -19.87 11.05 -25.84
N PRO A 794 -21.00 10.90 -26.56
CA PRO A 794 -21.92 11.99 -26.83
C PRO A 794 -22.78 12.30 -25.60
N LEU A 795 -22.95 13.57 -25.31
CA LEU A 795 -23.75 14.07 -24.19
C LEU A 795 -24.69 15.20 -24.65
N VAL A 796 -25.84 15.26 -24.01
CA VAL A 796 -26.79 16.36 -24.08
C VAL A 796 -26.78 17.05 -22.73
N LYS A 797 -26.24 18.28 -22.67
CA LYS A 797 -26.24 19.14 -21.48
C LYS A 797 -27.52 19.97 -21.46
N ARG A 798 -28.33 19.81 -20.41
CA ARG A 798 -29.68 20.37 -20.30
C ARG A 798 -29.75 21.35 -19.13
N LYS A 799 -30.29 22.55 -19.37
CA LYS A 799 -30.51 23.56 -18.32
C LYS A 799 -31.55 23.10 -17.31
N ILE A 800 -31.34 23.39 -16.02
CA ILE A 800 -32.33 23.16 -14.96
C ILE A 800 -33.08 24.48 -14.70
N ALA A 801 -34.29 24.60 -15.25
CA ALA A 801 -35.12 25.81 -15.12
C ALA A 801 -35.92 25.79 -13.79
N HIS A 802 -35.25 25.98 -12.65
CA HIS A 802 -35.94 26.02 -11.34
C HIS A 802 -35.38 27.10 -10.39
N GLY A 803 -36.04 28.27 -10.35
CA GLY A 803 -35.77 29.33 -9.37
C GLY A 803 -34.29 29.72 -9.28
N GLN A 804 -33.72 29.69 -8.07
CA GLN A 804 -32.30 30.01 -7.81
C GLN A 804 -31.29 29.03 -8.44
N TYR A 805 -31.74 27.90 -9.00
CA TYR A 805 -30.87 26.88 -9.60
C TYR A 805 -30.71 27.02 -11.11
N SER A 806 -31.11 28.15 -11.70
CA SER A 806 -31.03 28.40 -13.15
C SER A 806 -29.62 28.33 -13.76
N GLY A 807 -28.57 28.37 -12.94
CA GLY A 807 -27.17 28.19 -13.35
C GLY A 807 -26.67 26.74 -13.36
N TYR A 808 -27.51 25.77 -13.00
CA TYR A 808 -27.15 24.36 -12.93
C TYR A 808 -27.68 23.56 -14.13
N PHE A 809 -27.02 22.44 -14.40
CA PHE A 809 -27.32 21.58 -15.54
C PHE A 809 -27.39 20.12 -15.14
N ASP A 810 -27.99 19.30 -16.01
CA ASP A 810 -27.78 17.86 -16.00
C ASP A 810 -27.36 17.37 -17.37
N VAL A 811 -26.66 16.24 -17.39
CA VAL A 811 -26.19 15.61 -18.62
C VAL A 811 -26.84 14.26 -18.80
N THR A 812 -27.17 13.94 -20.06
CA THR A 812 -27.65 12.62 -20.45
C THR A 812 -26.99 12.22 -21.76
N THR A 813 -26.70 10.95 -21.97
CA THR A 813 -26.41 10.48 -23.34
C THR A 813 -27.67 10.62 -24.19
N PRO A 814 -27.54 10.67 -25.53
CA PRO A 814 -28.68 10.53 -26.44
C PRO A 814 -29.51 9.28 -26.16
N TYR A 815 -30.74 9.25 -26.69
CA TYR A 815 -31.56 8.04 -26.65
C TYR A 815 -30.87 6.88 -27.39
N GLY A 816 -31.11 5.62 -27.00
CA GLY A 816 -30.40 4.45 -27.56
C GLY A 816 -29.11 4.10 -26.82
N TYR A 817 -28.07 3.67 -27.55
CA TYR A 817 -26.83 3.08 -27.00
C TYR A 817 -25.65 4.08 -26.98
N GLY A 818 -25.86 5.24 -26.37
CA GLY A 818 -24.96 6.40 -26.45
C GLY A 818 -23.86 6.54 -25.37
N GLY A 819 -23.59 5.50 -24.57
CA GLY A 819 -22.48 5.49 -23.59
C GLY A 819 -21.10 5.64 -24.23
N PRO A 820 -19.99 5.52 -23.50
CA PRO A 820 -18.66 5.70 -24.09
C PRO A 820 -18.31 4.59 -25.10
N LEU A 821 -17.75 4.96 -26.25
CA LEU A 821 -17.06 4.04 -27.16
C LEU A 821 -15.58 4.05 -26.81
N PHE A 822 -15.13 2.99 -26.15
CA PHE A 822 -13.71 2.75 -25.90
C PHE A 822 -13.10 1.99 -27.07
N LYS A 823 -11.89 2.38 -27.51
CA LYS A 823 -11.10 1.54 -28.39
C LYS A 823 -10.65 0.25 -27.67
N PRO A 824 -10.42 -0.87 -28.39
CA PRO A 824 -10.05 -2.14 -27.78
C PRO A 824 -8.81 -2.09 -26.88
N GLU A 825 -7.86 -1.20 -27.16
CA GLU A 825 -6.63 -0.99 -26.39
C GLU A 825 -6.82 -0.27 -25.05
N VAL A 826 -8.02 0.27 -24.75
CA VAL A 826 -8.27 0.99 -23.50
C VAL A 826 -8.43 -0.01 -22.33
N THR A 827 -7.44 0.00 -21.44
CA THR A 827 -7.41 -0.82 -20.22
C THR A 827 -8.46 -0.40 -19.18
N ALA A 828 -8.71 -1.25 -18.18
CA ALA A 828 -9.62 -0.91 -17.07
C ALA A 828 -9.19 0.38 -16.35
N ASP A 829 -7.90 0.52 -16.06
CA ASP A 829 -7.33 1.72 -15.42
C ASP A 829 -7.59 3.00 -16.25
N LEU A 830 -7.45 2.94 -17.57
CA LEU A 830 -7.75 4.11 -18.43
C LEU A 830 -9.24 4.43 -18.51
N LYS A 831 -10.13 3.43 -18.35
CA LYS A 831 -11.57 3.67 -18.23
C LYS A 831 -11.90 4.36 -16.91
N GLU A 832 -11.26 3.98 -15.81
CA GLU A 832 -11.40 4.69 -14.52
C GLU A 832 -10.91 6.14 -14.64
N VAL A 833 -9.74 6.37 -15.25
CA VAL A 833 -9.21 7.71 -15.52
C VAL A 833 -10.20 8.55 -16.35
N PHE A 834 -10.84 7.98 -17.37
CA PHE A 834 -11.88 8.68 -18.13
C PHE A 834 -13.03 9.16 -17.24
N TRP A 835 -13.53 8.29 -16.35
CA TRP A 835 -14.64 8.61 -15.46
C TRP A 835 -14.26 9.62 -14.36
N ASP A 836 -13.00 9.65 -13.94
CA ASP A 836 -12.50 10.63 -12.97
C ASP A 836 -12.31 12.02 -13.63
N LEU A 837 -11.72 12.05 -14.83
CA LEU A 837 -11.52 13.29 -15.59
C LEU A 837 -12.85 13.97 -15.94
N ILE A 838 -13.84 13.19 -16.37
CA ILE A 838 -15.16 13.74 -16.73
C ILE A 838 -15.95 14.20 -15.50
N GLU A 839 -15.81 13.53 -14.35
CA GLU A 839 -16.43 13.98 -13.09
C GLU A 839 -15.86 15.32 -12.63
N LYS A 840 -14.54 15.52 -12.76
CA LYS A 840 -13.93 16.82 -12.50
C LYS A 840 -14.51 17.91 -13.39
N TRP A 841 -14.62 17.64 -14.70
CA TRP A 841 -15.27 18.57 -15.63
C TRP A 841 -16.74 18.84 -15.25
N TYR A 842 -17.48 17.83 -14.79
CA TYR A 842 -18.85 18.01 -14.31
C TYR A 842 -18.97 18.95 -13.11
N GLN A 843 -18.02 18.89 -12.18
CA GLN A 843 -17.98 19.80 -11.04
C GLN A 843 -17.73 21.24 -11.48
N ASP A 844 -16.77 21.45 -12.39
CA ASP A 844 -16.43 22.77 -12.92
C ASP A 844 -17.59 23.42 -13.72
N GLU A 845 -18.45 22.61 -14.31
CA GLU A 845 -19.55 23.05 -15.19
C GLU A 845 -20.93 23.08 -14.53
N ASN A 846 -20.98 23.01 -13.19
CA ASN A 846 -22.23 23.02 -12.40
C ASN A 846 -23.22 21.91 -12.83
N ILE A 847 -22.70 20.73 -13.16
CA ILE A 847 -23.55 19.56 -13.45
C ILE A 847 -24.05 18.96 -12.12
N VAL A 848 -25.34 18.70 -12.03
CA VAL A 848 -26.00 18.14 -10.85
C VAL A 848 -26.09 16.63 -10.95
N THR A 849 -26.46 16.11 -12.13
CA THR A 849 -26.59 14.67 -12.37
C THR A 849 -26.16 14.26 -13.76
N GLU A 850 -25.78 12.99 -13.88
CA GLU A 850 -25.45 12.31 -15.12
C GLU A 850 -26.34 11.07 -15.30
N PHE A 851 -26.92 10.92 -16.50
CA PHE A 851 -27.67 9.74 -16.91
C PHE A 851 -27.09 9.13 -18.20
N ILE A 852 -26.51 7.93 -18.10
CA ILE A 852 -25.82 7.25 -19.21
C ILE A 852 -26.65 6.05 -19.69
N ARG A 853 -26.80 5.89 -21.00
CA ARG A 853 -27.35 4.67 -21.62
C ARG A 853 -26.23 3.85 -22.26
N PHE A 854 -25.81 2.78 -21.58
CA PHE A 854 -24.67 1.97 -22.02
C PHE A 854 -24.97 1.17 -23.29
N ASN A 855 -23.92 0.85 -24.04
CA ASN A 855 -24.03 0.03 -25.26
C ASN A 855 -23.78 -1.46 -24.92
N HIS A 856 -23.74 -2.31 -25.95
CA HIS A 856 -23.64 -3.76 -25.77
C HIS A 856 -22.21 -4.28 -25.55
N ASN A 857 -21.19 -3.42 -25.55
CA ASN A 857 -19.77 -3.80 -25.51
C ASN A 857 -19.16 -3.63 -24.11
N GLU A 858 -19.96 -3.91 -23.07
CA GLU A 858 -19.52 -3.83 -21.67
C GLU A 858 -18.92 -2.47 -21.26
N ASN A 859 -19.33 -1.39 -21.94
CA ASN A 859 -18.83 -0.03 -21.68
C ASN A 859 -19.35 0.60 -20.36
N HIS A 860 -20.06 -0.19 -19.55
CA HIS A 860 -20.44 0.14 -18.17
C HIS A 860 -19.39 -0.31 -17.15
N VAL A 861 -18.47 -1.20 -17.53
CA VAL A 861 -17.39 -1.68 -16.64
C VAL A 861 -16.45 -0.52 -16.31
N GLY A 862 -16.20 -0.31 -15.02
CA GLY A 862 -15.39 0.80 -14.50
C GLY A 862 -16.17 2.11 -14.26
N TYR A 863 -17.48 2.14 -14.54
CA TYR A 863 -18.32 3.30 -14.21
C TYR A 863 -18.39 3.52 -12.69
N ASN A 864 -18.02 4.70 -12.23
CA ASN A 864 -17.96 5.08 -10.81
C ASN A 864 -19.28 5.68 -10.26
N GLY A 865 -20.39 5.55 -11.01
CA GLY A 865 -21.75 5.85 -10.56
C GLY A 865 -22.60 4.60 -10.28
N GLU A 866 -23.91 4.75 -10.13
CA GLU A 866 -24.83 3.63 -9.93
C GLU A 866 -25.20 2.98 -11.26
N ILE A 867 -24.81 1.72 -11.46
CA ILE A 867 -25.17 0.91 -12.63
C ILE A 867 -26.50 0.21 -12.37
N ILE A 868 -27.51 0.51 -13.17
CA ILE A 868 -28.86 -0.07 -13.06
C ILE A 868 -29.16 -1.01 -14.23
N PRO A 869 -29.37 -2.31 -13.98
CA PRO A 869 -29.95 -3.20 -14.98
C PRO A 869 -31.38 -2.73 -15.27
N THR A 870 -31.61 -2.24 -16.47
CA THR A 870 -32.84 -1.51 -16.81
C THR A 870 -33.84 -2.38 -17.52
N LEU A 871 -33.42 -3.12 -18.57
CA LEU A 871 -34.29 -4.00 -19.34
C LEU A 871 -33.50 -5.19 -19.90
N LYS A 872 -34.17 -6.34 -20.03
CA LYS A 872 -33.69 -7.45 -20.85
C LYS A 872 -33.93 -7.15 -22.33
N ASN A 873 -32.85 -7.18 -23.10
CA ASN A 873 -32.84 -7.04 -24.55
C ASN A 873 -32.59 -8.38 -25.22
N ILE A 874 -33.12 -8.55 -26.44
CA ILE A 874 -32.96 -9.77 -27.22
C ILE A 874 -31.89 -9.54 -28.28
N LYS A 875 -30.81 -10.34 -28.20
CA LYS A 875 -29.75 -10.43 -29.20
C LYS A 875 -29.85 -11.81 -29.85
N GLY A 876 -30.58 -11.88 -30.96
CA GLY A 876 -30.83 -13.13 -31.67
C GLY A 876 -29.70 -13.49 -32.62
N ARG A 877 -29.26 -14.75 -32.62
CA ARG A 877 -28.28 -15.23 -33.60
C ARG A 877 -29.00 -15.63 -34.89
N ILE A 878 -28.56 -15.07 -36.01
CA ILE A 878 -29.02 -15.49 -37.33
C ILE A 878 -28.23 -16.74 -37.72
N LEU A 879 -28.92 -17.85 -37.92
CA LEU A 879 -28.30 -19.11 -38.34
C LEU A 879 -28.13 -19.13 -39.86
N ASN A 880 -27.01 -19.71 -40.31
CA ASN A 880 -26.72 -19.94 -41.72
C ASN A 880 -27.68 -20.95 -42.37
N ASP A 881 -28.31 -21.81 -41.58
CA ASP A 881 -29.22 -22.85 -42.03
C ASP A 881 -30.69 -22.40 -41.85
N PRO A 882 -31.43 -22.13 -42.96
CA PRO A 882 -32.82 -21.69 -42.92
C PRO A 882 -33.73 -22.65 -42.15
N GLU A 883 -33.54 -23.95 -42.33
CA GLU A 883 -34.40 -24.94 -41.69
C GLU A 883 -34.18 -24.98 -40.19
N LYS A 884 -32.91 -24.86 -39.76
CA LYS A 884 -32.59 -24.78 -38.32
C LYS A 884 -33.18 -23.50 -37.72
N GLN A 885 -33.05 -22.35 -38.39
CA GLN A 885 -33.66 -21.09 -37.93
C GLN A 885 -35.19 -21.24 -37.81
N TRP A 886 -35.82 -21.80 -38.83
CA TRP A 886 -37.26 -22.04 -38.87
C TRP A 886 -37.74 -22.96 -37.75
N LYS A 887 -36.98 -24.03 -37.45
CA LYS A 887 -37.27 -24.95 -36.34
C LYS A 887 -37.14 -24.28 -34.97
N GLN A 888 -36.27 -23.27 -34.83
CA GLN A 888 -36.09 -22.53 -33.57
C GLN A 888 -37.24 -21.58 -33.25
N PHE A 889 -37.92 -21.01 -34.24
CA PHE A 889 -39.09 -20.17 -34.00
C PHE A 889 -40.15 -20.90 -33.17
N LYS A 890 -40.78 -20.20 -32.21
CA LYS A 890 -41.92 -20.80 -31.49
C LYS A 890 -43.04 -21.17 -32.48
N PRO A 891 -43.85 -22.22 -32.22
CA PRO A 891 -44.96 -22.61 -33.09
C PRO A 891 -45.90 -21.46 -33.45
N LYS A 892 -46.13 -20.53 -32.52
CA LYS A 892 -46.92 -19.31 -32.73
C LYS A 892 -46.39 -18.44 -33.88
N VAL A 893 -45.07 -18.21 -33.95
CA VAL A 893 -44.45 -17.37 -34.99
C VAL A 893 -44.62 -18.03 -36.36
N ARG A 894 -44.33 -19.34 -36.46
CA ARG A 894 -44.51 -20.10 -37.70
C ARG A 894 -45.97 -20.08 -38.19
N ASN A 895 -46.92 -20.22 -37.28
CA ASN A 895 -48.35 -20.19 -37.62
C ASN A 895 -48.80 -18.79 -38.07
N ASN A 896 -48.29 -17.74 -37.42
CA ASN A 896 -48.56 -16.36 -37.81
C ASN A 896 -47.94 -16.01 -39.17
N TYR A 897 -46.73 -16.47 -39.46
CA TYR A 897 -46.08 -16.31 -40.76
C TYR A 897 -46.89 -16.99 -41.88
N ARG A 898 -47.25 -18.27 -41.73
CA ARG A 898 -48.11 -18.97 -42.71
C ARG A 898 -49.46 -18.30 -42.91
N LYS A 899 -50.03 -17.72 -41.84
CA LYS A 899 -51.27 -16.95 -41.94
C LYS A 899 -51.07 -15.70 -42.79
N ALA A 900 -49.96 -14.98 -42.60
CA ALA A 900 -49.63 -13.81 -43.41
C ALA A 900 -49.44 -14.18 -44.89
N GLU A 901 -48.70 -15.26 -45.18
CA GLU A 901 -48.52 -15.76 -46.56
C GLU A 901 -49.85 -16.17 -47.20
N LYS A 902 -50.72 -16.89 -46.48
CA LYS A 902 -52.06 -17.27 -46.96
C LYS A 902 -52.93 -16.04 -47.27
N ASN A 903 -52.65 -14.92 -46.62
CA ASN A 903 -53.32 -13.64 -46.87
C ASN A 903 -52.51 -12.73 -47.81
N HIS A 904 -51.56 -13.27 -48.57
CA HIS A 904 -50.82 -12.55 -49.62
C HIS A 904 -50.09 -11.29 -49.15
N LEU A 905 -49.47 -11.34 -47.97
CA LEU A 905 -48.53 -10.29 -47.56
C LEU A 905 -47.24 -10.42 -48.36
N THR A 906 -46.66 -9.29 -48.75
CA THR A 906 -45.37 -9.25 -49.47
C THR A 906 -44.34 -8.42 -48.72
N PHE A 907 -43.07 -8.80 -48.81
CA PHE A 907 -41.95 -8.11 -48.19
C PHE A 907 -41.22 -7.21 -49.21
N GLN A 908 -40.89 -5.99 -48.78
CA GLN A 908 -39.99 -5.09 -49.51
C GLN A 908 -38.93 -4.53 -48.56
N SER A 909 -37.71 -4.36 -49.07
CA SER A 909 -36.63 -3.69 -48.34
C SER A 909 -35.86 -2.72 -49.24
N PHE A 910 -35.46 -1.60 -48.65
CA PHE A 910 -34.71 -0.53 -49.30
C PHE A 910 -33.48 -0.20 -48.47
N SER A 911 -32.31 -0.17 -49.11
CA SER A 911 -31.02 0.14 -48.48
C SER A 911 -30.15 0.97 -49.41
N GLY A 912 -29.21 1.75 -48.87
CA GLY A 912 -28.30 2.57 -49.65
C GLY A 912 -29.05 3.60 -50.50
N LYS A 913 -28.54 3.86 -51.70
CA LYS A 913 -29.12 4.83 -52.66
C LYS A 913 -30.55 4.51 -53.13
N LYS A 914 -31.11 3.34 -52.79
CA LYS A 914 -32.49 2.95 -53.12
C LYS A 914 -33.53 3.52 -52.15
N ILE A 915 -33.11 4.11 -51.04
CA ILE A 915 -34.02 4.78 -50.11
C ILE A 915 -34.40 6.15 -50.69
N SER A 916 -35.70 6.42 -50.82
CA SER A 916 -36.25 7.70 -51.29
C SER A 916 -36.97 8.43 -50.14
N ARG A 917 -37.26 9.72 -50.32
CA ARG A 917 -38.08 10.48 -49.37
C ARG A 917 -39.46 9.87 -49.17
N ASP A 918 -40.09 9.34 -50.23
CA ASP A 918 -41.39 8.68 -50.15
C ASP A 918 -41.35 7.42 -49.27
N HIS A 919 -40.25 6.64 -49.34
CA HIS A 919 -40.06 5.49 -48.45
C HIS A 919 -39.97 5.93 -46.98
N ILE A 920 -39.22 7.02 -46.70
CA ILE A 920 -39.06 7.56 -45.34
C ILE A 920 -40.39 8.12 -44.83
N ALA A 921 -41.12 8.88 -45.65
CA ALA A 921 -42.45 9.40 -45.31
C ALA A 921 -43.46 8.29 -45.02
N SER A 922 -43.42 7.22 -45.81
CA SER A 922 -44.27 6.05 -45.62
C SER A 922 -43.97 5.31 -44.31
N PHE A 923 -42.68 5.15 -43.97
CA PHE A 923 -42.26 4.64 -42.67
C PHE A 923 -42.75 5.54 -41.52
N HIS A 924 -42.53 6.85 -41.64
CA HIS A 924 -42.88 7.86 -40.64
C HIS A 924 -44.38 7.89 -40.34
N ALA A 925 -45.23 7.74 -41.36
CA ALA A 925 -46.67 7.67 -41.19
C ALA A 925 -47.10 6.47 -40.32
N VAL A 926 -46.57 5.27 -40.60
CA VAL A 926 -46.88 4.06 -39.82
C VAL A 926 -46.29 4.11 -38.41
N TYR A 927 -45.11 4.73 -38.28
CA TYR A 927 -44.44 4.99 -37.00
C TYR A 927 -45.29 5.90 -36.11
N THR A 928 -45.74 7.04 -36.64
CA THR A 928 -46.52 8.04 -35.90
C THR A 928 -47.87 7.46 -35.44
N GLU A 929 -48.60 6.78 -36.34
CA GLU A 929 -49.85 6.07 -35.98
C GLU A 929 -49.63 5.05 -34.84
N THR A 930 -48.47 4.38 -34.84
CA THR A 930 -48.12 3.43 -33.77
C THR A 930 -47.82 4.13 -32.45
N MET A 931 -47.19 5.30 -32.46
CA MET A 931 -46.91 6.08 -31.25
C MET A 931 -48.17 6.66 -30.64
N ASP A 932 -49.06 7.21 -31.47
CA ASP A 932 -50.38 7.72 -31.06
C ASP A 932 -51.19 6.63 -30.36
N ARG A 933 -51.34 5.46 -31.00
CA ARG A 933 -52.06 4.32 -30.41
C ARG A 933 -51.48 3.89 -29.06
N ASN A 934 -50.16 4.03 -28.88
CA ASN A 934 -49.47 3.59 -27.68
C ASN A 934 -49.48 4.63 -26.56
N ASN A 935 -50.09 5.81 -26.76
CA ASN A 935 -50.00 6.97 -25.86
C ASN A 935 -48.55 7.25 -25.45
N ALA A 936 -47.64 7.26 -26.44
CA ALA A 936 -46.23 7.50 -26.18
C ALA A 936 -46.01 8.93 -25.65
N ALA A 937 -44.98 9.13 -24.82
CA ALA A 937 -44.59 10.47 -24.40
C ALA A 937 -44.10 11.29 -25.61
N SER A 938 -44.26 12.62 -25.57
CA SER A 938 -43.86 13.55 -26.65
C SER A 938 -42.41 13.34 -27.12
N PHE A 939 -41.51 12.97 -26.21
CA PHE A 939 -40.12 12.64 -26.51
C PHE A 939 -39.92 11.50 -27.53
N TYR A 940 -40.92 10.63 -27.74
CA TYR A 940 -40.87 9.57 -28.75
C TYR A 940 -41.39 10.03 -30.13
N PHE A 941 -41.88 11.25 -30.29
CA PHE A 941 -42.38 11.72 -31.58
C PHE A 941 -41.28 12.44 -32.36
N PHE A 942 -40.57 11.68 -33.20
CA PHE A 942 -39.56 12.24 -34.11
C PHE A 942 -40.20 12.80 -35.37
N HIS A 943 -39.76 13.99 -35.80
CA HIS A 943 -40.20 14.64 -37.04
C HIS A 943 -39.71 13.89 -38.29
N LEU A 944 -40.38 14.08 -39.43
CA LEU A 944 -39.97 13.48 -40.70
C LEU A 944 -38.52 13.86 -41.08
N ASP A 945 -38.19 15.14 -40.97
CA ASP A 945 -36.85 15.66 -41.27
C ASP A 945 -35.74 15.02 -40.42
N TYR A 946 -36.06 14.53 -39.22
CA TYR A 946 -35.10 13.77 -38.42
C TYR A 946 -34.69 12.49 -39.14
N PHE A 947 -35.65 11.72 -39.65
CA PHE A 947 -35.38 10.49 -40.36
C PHE A 947 -34.72 10.74 -41.72
N GLU A 948 -35.12 11.79 -42.43
CA GLU A 948 -34.46 12.17 -43.68
C GLU A 948 -32.98 12.52 -43.45
N ASN A 949 -32.70 13.41 -42.50
CA ASN A 949 -31.33 13.80 -42.19
C ASN A 949 -30.49 12.63 -41.68
N LEU A 950 -31.05 11.78 -40.82
CA LEU A 950 -30.36 10.62 -40.29
C LEU A 950 -30.03 9.60 -41.39
N ILE A 951 -31.03 9.20 -42.18
CA ILE A 951 -30.86 8.15 -43.18
C ILE A 951 -29.98 8.63 -44.33
N PHE A 952 -30.17 9.87 -44.82
CA PHE A 952 -29.36 10.39 -45.92
C PHE A 952 -27.93 10.76 -45.51
N SER A 953 -27.64 10.87 -44.21
CA SER A 953 -26.26 11.05 -43.73
C SER A 953 -25.37 9.84 -44.01
N ASP A 954 -25.96 8.63 -44.01
CA ASP A 954 -25.26 7.37 -44.32
C ASP A 954 -26.26 6.30 -44.77
N PRO A 955 -26.73 6.34 -46.04
CA PRO A 955 -27.78 5.44 -46.52
C PRO A 955 -27.43 3.95 -46.42
N ASP A 956 -26.14 3.60 -46.37
CA ASP A 956 -25.69 2.21 -46.35
C ASP A 956 -25.82 1.57 -44.96
N SER A 957 -25.86 2.39 -43.91
CA SER A 957 -26.09 1.95 -42.52
C SER A 957 -27.56 1.77 -42.15
N PHE A 958 -28.51 2.07 -43.06
CA PHE A 958 -29.94 1.97 -42.78
C PHE A 958 -30.66 1.07 -43.78
N ILE A 959 -31.63 0.32 -43.28
CA ILE A 959 -32.54 -0.47 -44.10
C ILE A 959 -33.98 -0.16 -43.68
N LEU A 960 -34.80 0.27 -44.64
CA LEU A 960 -36.23 0.37 -44.47
C LEU A 960 -36.88 -0.91 -44.95
N THR A 961 -37.78 -1.46 -44.13
CA THR A 961 -38.48 -2.70 -44.45
C THR A 961 -39.98 -2.51 -44.34
N PHE A 962 -40.73 -3.16 -45.23
CA PHE A 962 -42.18 -3.07 -45.32
C PHE A 962 -42.81 -4.44 -45.52
N ALA A 963 -43.85 -4.72 -44.75
CA ALA A 963 -44.81 -5.76 -45.05
C ALA A 963 -46.05 -5.10 -45.66
N ILE A 964 -46.41 -5.51 -46.87
CA ILE A 964 -47.44 -4.86 -47.69
C ILE A 964 -48.63 -5.80 -47.85
N LYS A 965 -49.85 -5.25 -47.75
CA LYS A 965 -51.11 -5.93 -48.04
C LYS A 965 -52.00 -4.98 -48.82
N ASP A 966 -52.54 -5.43 -49.96
CA ASP A 966 -53.41 -4.63 -50.83
C ASP A 966 -52.80 -3.28 -51.23
N ASN A 967 -51.52 -3.28 -51.61
CA ASN A 967 -50.72 -2.08 -51.94
C ASN A 967 -50.56 -1.06 -50.80
N GLU A 968 -50.90 -1.43 -49.57
CA GLU A 968 -50.68 -0.61 -48.39
C GLU A 968 -49.65 -1.21 -47.43
N ILE A 969 -48.87 -0.35 -46.77
CA ILE A 969 -47.88 -0.79 -45.77
C ILE A 969 -48.61 -1.17 -44.48
N ALA A 970 -48.58 -2.46 -44.17
CA ALA A 970 -49.18 -3.04 -42.98
C ALA A 970 -48.26 -2.96 -41.76
N SER A 971 -46.95 -3.15 -41.95
CA SER A 971 -45.94 -3.04 -40.91
C SER A 971 -44.62 -2.54 -41.49
N THR A 972 -43.84 -1.84 -40.68
CA THR A 972 -42.51 -1.35 -41.06
C THR A 972 -41.52 -1.42 -39.91
N GLU A 973 -40.24 -1.56 -40.25
CA GLU A 973 -39.12 -1.49 -39.30
C GLU A 973 -37.93 -0.80 -39.99
N LEU A 974 -37.43 0.27 -39.36
CA LEU A 974 -36.17 0.92 -39.69
C LEU A 974 -35.05 0.20 -38.93
N ILE A 975 -34.12 -0.35 -39.68
CA ILE A 975 -33.01 -1.14 -39.18
C ILE A 975 -31.73 -0.32 -39.35
N ILE A 976 -30.90 -0.32 -38.30
CA ILE A 976 -29.53 0.17 -38.35
C ILE A 976 -28.61 -1.04 -38.54
N THR A 977 -27.71 -0.98 -39.51
CA THR A 977 -26.64 -1.98 -39.70
C THR A 977 -25.32 -1.42 -39.22
N HIS A 978 -24.57 -2.21 -38.45
CA HIS A 978 -23.21 -1.88 -38.06
C HIS A 978 -22.40 -3.16 -37.88
N GLN A 979 -21.24 -3.22 -38.54
CA GLN A 979 -20.42 -4.43 -38.63
C GLN A 979 -21.29 -5.65 -39.03
N ASN A 980 -21.29 -6.70 -38.20
CA ASN A 980 -22.01 -7.96 -38.47
C ASN A 980 -23.39 -8.04 -37.77
N SER A 981 -23.99 -6.88 -37.46
CA SER A 981 -25.19 -6.78 -36.64
C SER A 981 -26.25 -5.86 -37.25
N MET A 982 -27.52 -6.25 -37.07
CA MET A 982 -28.71 -5.43 -37.33
C MET A 982 -29.36 -5.02 -36.02
N PHE A 983 -29.76 -3.75 -35.90
CA PHE A 983 -30.50 -3.23 -34.76
C PHE A 983 -31.89 -2.80 -35.21
N ALA A 984 -32.93 -3.39 -34.61
CA ALA A 984 -34.29 -2.91 -34.77
C ALA A 984 -34.40 -1.55 -34.07
N PHE A 985 -34.34 -0.45 -34.83
CA PHE A 985 -34.31 0.89 -34.26
C PHE A 985 -35.72 1.36 -33.90
N LEU A 986 -36.55 1.60 -34.91
CA LEU A 986 -37.94 2.04 -34.74
C LEU A 986 -38.82 1.35 -35.77
N GLY A 987 -40.09 1.16 -35.45
CA GLY A 987 -41.02 0.46 -36.32
C GLY A 987 -42.45 0.64 -35.88
N GLY A 988 -43.36 0.17 -36.72
CA GLY A 988 -44.79 0.33 -36.50
C GLY A 988 -45.60 -0.72 -37.24
N THR A 989 -46.85 -0.87 -36.81
CA THR A 989 -47.80 -1.78 -37.44
C THR A 989 -49.18 -1.13 -37.37
N ARG A 990 -49.87 -1.01 -38.51
CA ARG A 990 -51.21 -0.42 -38.58
C ARG A 990 -52.25 -1.37 -38.02
N THR A 991 -53.19 -0.84 -37.24
CA THR A 991 -54.18 -1.64 -36.49
C THR A 991 -55.08 -2.45 -37.43
N LYS A 992 -55.46 -1.88 -38.58
CA LYS A 992 -56.35 -2.53 -39.55
C LYS A 992 -55.84 -3.85 -40.12
N PHE A 993 -54.52 -4.10 -40.06
CA PHE A 993 -53.90 -5.32 -40.57
C PHE A 993 -53.52 -6.34 -39.48
N PHE A 994 -53.82 -6.09 -38.21
CA PHE A 994 -53.42 -6.97 -37.10
C PHE A 994 -53.92 -8.41 -37.25
N SER A 995 -55.09 -8.60 -37.85
CA SER A 995 -55.68 -9.90 -38.14
C SER A 995 -54.80 -10.77 -39.06
N TYR A 996 -54.00 -10.14 -39.93
CA TYR A 996 -53.10 -10.80 -40.89
C TYR A 996 -51.69 -11.07 -40.36
N ARG A 997 -51.37 -10.63 -39.13
CA ARG A 997 -50.07 -10.85 -38.46
C ARG A 997 -48.84 -10.28 -39.22
N PRO A 998 -48.87 -9.04 -39.72
CA PRO A 998 -47.79 -8.46 -40.53
C PRO A 998 -46.46 -8.27 -39.80
N ASN A 999 -46.45 -8.12 -38.47
CA ASN A 999 -45.21 -7.91 -37.70
C ASN A 999 -44.34 -9.18 -37.60
N ASP A 1000 -44.96 -10.34 -37.33
CA ASP A 1000 -44.24 -11.63 -37.31
C ASP A 1000 -43.74 -11.99 -38.71
N TYR A 1001 -44.54 -11.70 -39.76
CA TYR A 1001 -44.13 -11.86 -41.15
C TYR A 1001 -42.90 -11.01 -41.46
N LEU A 1002 -42.99 -9.69 -41.21
CA LEU A 1002 -41.91 -8.74 -41.46
C LEU A 1002 -40.59 -9.17 -40.80
N ARG A 1003 -40.64 -9.61 -39.53
CA ARG A 1003 -39.41 -9.96 -38.79
C ARG A 1003 -38.77 -11.28 -39.22
N VAL A 1004 -39.57 -12.25 -39.67
CA VAL A 1004 -39.01 -13.47 -40.27
C VAL A 1004 -38.30 -13.13 -41.59
N GLU A 1005 -38.92 -12.29 -42.43
CA GLU A 1005 -38.31 -11.81 -43.68
C GLU A 1005 -37.04 -10.98 -43.43
N ILE A 1006 -37.02 -10.18 -42.37
CA ILE A 1006 -35.80 -9.46 -41.95
C ILE A 1006 -34.68 -10.42 -41.58
N ILE A 1007 -34.98 -11.52 -40.87
CA ILE A 1007 -33.98 -12.53 -40.52
C ILE A 1007 -33.43 -13.20 -41.78
N GLU A 1008 -34.30 -13.50 -42.75
CA GLU A 1008 -33.88 -14.06 -44.04
C GLU A 1008 -32.99 -13.08 -44.83
N MET A 1009 -33.42 -11.82 -44.94
CA MET A 1009 -32.63 -10.75 -45.56
C MET A 1009 -31.27 -10.58 -44.88
N GLY A 1010 -31.23 -10.60 -43.55
CA GLY A 1010 -29.99 -10.52 -42.78
C GLY A 1010 -29.04 -11.66 -43.13
N ARG A 1011 -29.56 -12.89 -43.25
CA ARG A 1011 -28.78 -14.06 -43.65
C ARG A 1011 -28.22 -13.93 -45.06
N GLN A 1012 -29.04 -13.46 -46.02
CA GLN A 1012 -28.59 -13.23 -47.40
C GLN A 1012 -27.50 -12.16 -47.49
N LYS A 1013 -27.53 -11.17 -46.58
CA LYS A 1013 -26.51 -10.13 -46.43
C LYS A 1013 -25.28 -10.57 -45.60
N GLY A 1014 -25.25 -11.82 -45.11
CA GLY A 1014 -24.13 -12.35 -44.31
C GLY A 1014 -24.07 -11.82 -42.88
N LEU A 1015 -25.16 -11.24 -42.35
CA LEU A 1015 -25.21 -10.69 -41.00
C LEU A 1015 -25.49 -11.78 -39.97
N SER A 1016 -24.84 -11.70 -38.81
CA SER A 1016 -24.86 -12.76 -37.78
C SER A 1016 -25.79 -12.49 -36.60
N TRP A 1017 -26.13 -11.22 -36.36
CA TRP A 1017 -26.90 -10.83 -35.18
C TRP A 1017 -28.07 -9.92 -35.52
N TYR A 1018 -29.21 -10.18 -34.88
CA TYR A 1018 -30.37 -9.29 -34.89
C TYR A 1018 -30.72 -8.84 -33.46
N ILE A 1019 -30.44 -7.57 -33.14
CA ILE A 1019 -30.72 -6.95 -31.87
C ILE A 1019 -32.12 -6.32 -31.92
N LEU A 1020 -33.07 -6.96 -31.26
CA LEU A 1020 -34.48 -6.55 -31.22
C LEU A 1020 -34.80 -5.57 -30.08
N GLY A 1021 -33.84 -5.32 -29.19
CA GLY A 1021 -34.06 -4.54 -27.96
C GLY A 1021 -35.00 -5.24 -26.98
N GLY A 1022 -35.53 -4.49 -26.00
CA GLY A 1022 -36.36 -5.00 -24.91
C GLY A 1022 -37.86 -4.70 -25.05
N GLY A 1023 -38.60 -4.98 -23.96
CA GLY A 1023 -39.99 -4.56 -23.77
C GLY A 1023 -40.11 -3.18 -23.12
N ARG A 1024 -41.32 -2.77 -22.72
CA ARG A 1024 -41.55 -1.60 -21.84
C ARG A 1024 -41.20 -1.91 -20.38
N LYS A 1025 -41.37 -3.18 -20.00
CA LYS A 1025 -40.95 -3.78 -18.72
C LYS A 1025 -40.44 -5.19 -19.01
N ASP A 1026 -39.60 -5.71 -18.12
CA ASP A 1026 -39.12 -7.09 -18.25
C ASP A 1026 -40.29 -8.08 -18.34
N ASN A 1027 -40.19 -9.01 -19.29
CA ASN A 1027 -41.17 -10.07 -19.55
C ASN A 1027 -42.58 -9.60 -19.98
N ASP A 1028 -42.73 -8.36 -20.43
CA ASP A 1028 -44.00 -7.87 -20.97
C ASP A 1028 -44.37 -8.52 -22.32
N GLY A 1029 -45.54 -8.17 -22.85
CA GLY A 1029 -46.04 -8.74 -24.11
C GLY A 1029 -45.14 -8.43 -25.31
N LEU A 1030 -44.53 -7.24 -25.35
CA LEU A 1030 -43.63 -6.80 -26.43
C LEU A 1030 -42.32 -7.60 -26.40
N TYR A 1031 -41.75 -7.74 -25.21
CA TYR A 1031 -40.59 -8.57 -24.95
C TYR A 1031 -40.84 -10.02 -25.38
N LYS A 1032 -41.93 -10.63 -24.89
CA LYS A 1032 -42.29 -12.02 -25.23
C LYS A 1032 -42.44 -12.22 -26.73
N SER A 1033 -43.08 -11.26 -27.43
CA SER A 1033 -43.24 -11.32 -28.88
C SER A 1033 -41.90 -11.38 -29.61
N LYS A 1034 -40.96 -10.51 -29.24
CA LYS A 1034 -39.60 -10.50 -29.80
C LYS A 1034 -38.85 -11.80 -29.44
N LYS A 1035 -38.99 -12.28 -28.19
CA LYS A 1035 -38.30 -13.50 -27.71
C LYS A 1035 -38.79 -14.76 -28.42
N HIS A 1036 -40.01 -14.77 -28.96
CA HIS A 1036 -40.53 -15.91 -29.72
C HIS A 1036 -39.78 -16.18 -31.03
N LEU A 1037 -39.07 -15.18 -31.57
CA LEU A 1037 -38.18 -15.32 -32.73
C LEU A 1037 -36.85 -15.97 -32.35
N PHE A 1038 -36.38 -15.76 -31.11
CA PHE A 1038 -35.11 -16.27 -30.59
C PHE A 1038 -35.28 -16.89 -29.20
N PRO A 1039 -36.09 -17.97 -29.07
CA PRO A 1039 -36.47 -18.49 -27.75
C PRO A 1039 -35.32 -19.22 -27.05
N LYS A 1040 -34.29 -19.62 -27.78
CA LYS A 1040 -33.14 -20.39 -27.27
C LYS A 1040 -31.89 -19.54 -27.02
N ASP A 1041 -31.81 -18.35 -27.61
CA ASP A 1041 -30.67 -17.45 -27.38
C ASP A 1041 -30.76 -16.84 -25.98
N GLU A 1042 -29.64 -16.40 -25.40
CA GLU A 1042 -29.64 -15.76 -24.08
C GLU A 1042 -30.14 -14.31 -24.15
N ASP A 1043 -30.66 -13.83 -23.02
CA ASP A 1043 -31.06 -12.43 -22.89
C ASP A 1043 -29.83 -11.58 -22.59
N PHE A 1044 -29.74 -10.39 -23.19
CA PHE A 1044 -28.70 -9.42 -22.90
C PHE A 1044 -29.25 -8.34 -21.96
N VAL A 1045 -28.54 -8.00 -20.89
CA VAL A 1045 -28.99 -6.96 -19.94
C VAL A 1045 -28.55 -5.58 -20.43
N PHE A 1046 -29.52 -4.69 -20.65
CA PHE A 1046 -29.27 -3.28 -20.93
C PHE A 1046 -29.08 -2.51 -19.62
N TYR A 1047 -27.95 -1.81 -19.50
CA TYR A 1047 -27.58 -1.05 -18.32
C TYR A 1047 -27.75 0.45 -18.53
N THR A 1048 -28.14 1.16 -17.47
CA THR A 1048 -28.06 2.62 -17.40
C THR A 1048 -27.19 3.05 -16.24
N GLY A 1049 -26.41 4.11 -16.42
CA GLY A 1049 -25.61 4.76 -15.39
C GLY A 1049 -26.37 5.93 -14.79
N ARG A 1050 -26.34 6.05 -13.46
CA ARG A 1050 -26.98 7.14 -12.73
C ARG A 1050 -25.98 7.69 -11.73
N LYS A 1051 -25.64 8.97 -11.86
CA LYS A 1051 -24.71 9.61 -10.93
C LYS A 1051 -25.22 10.97 -10.48
N VAL A 1052 -25.09 11.23 -9.19
CA VAL A 1052 -25.38 12.54 -8.59
C VAL A 1052 -24.05 13.18 -8.28
N ILE A 1053 -23.73 14.26 -8.99
CA ILE A 1053 -22.47 15.01 -8.89
C ILE A 1053 -22.59 16.02 -7.75
N ASN A 1054 -23.64 16.86 -7.77
CA ASN A 1054 -23.92 17.82 -6.71
C ASN A 1054 -25.10 17.34 -5.86
N ARG A 1055 -24.80 16.73 -4.71
CA ARG A 1055 -25.81 16.13 -3.81
C ARG A 1055 -26.71 17.18 -3.16
N GLU A 1056 -26.17 18.34 -2.80
CA GLU A 1056 -26.92 19.41 -2.13
C GLU A 1056 -28.02 19.96 -3.04
N VAL A 1057 -27.64 20.37 -4.26
CA VAL A 1057 -28.57 20.89 -5.27
C VAL A 1057 -29.55 19.81 -5.71
N TYR A 1058 -29.09 18.57 -5.88
CA TYR A 1058 -29.97 17.44 -6.22
C TYR A 1058 -31.08 17.24 -5.19
N ASN A 1059 -30.75 17.26 -3.89
CA ASN A 1059 -31.71 17.09 -2.81
C ASN A 1059 -32.70 18.26 -2.77
N ALA A 1060 -32.22 19.50 -2.96
CA ALA A 1060 -33.07 20.68 -2.97
C ALA A 1060 -34.07 20.67 -4.15
N LEU A 1061 -33.61 20.29 -5.35
CA LEU A 1061 -34.47 20.13 -6.53
C LEU A 1061 -35.49 19.00 -6.38
N CYS A 1062 -35.18 17.95 -5.61
CA CYS A 1062 -36.10 16.84 -5.40
C CYS A 1062 -37.21 17.16 -4.38
N GLY A 1063 -36.93 17.97 -3.36
CA GLY A 1063 -37.86 18.30 -2.29
C GLY A 1063 -38.44 17.08 -1.53
N ASN A 1064 -39.39 17.32 -0.62
CA ASN A 1064 -40.10 16.26 0.14
C ASN A 1064 -41.30 15.64 -0.59
N LYS A 1065 -41.58 16.04 -1.85
CA LYS A 1065 -42.84 15.70 -2.56
C LYS A 1065 -42.69 14.67 -3.69
N LEU A 1066 -41.51 14.13 -3.97
CA LEU A 1066 -41.35 13.12 -5.02
C LEU A 1066 -41.78 11.72 -4.53
N PRO A 1067 -42.63 10.98 -5.27
CA PRO A 1067 -43.06 9.64 -4.89
C PRO A 1067 -41.87 8.71 -4.66
N LYS A 1068 -41.90 7.91 -3.58
CA LYS A 1068 -40.81 6.97 -3.23
C LYS A 1068 -40.52 5.93 -4.32
N HIS A 1069 -41.45 5.68 -5.26
CA HIS A 1069 -41.31 4.68 -6.31
C HIS A 1069 -41.73 5.21 -7.67
N ASN A 1070 -40.77 5.55 -8.53
CA ASN A 1070 -41.00 5.61 -9.98
C ASN A 1070 -39.80 5.22 -10.86
N GLY A 1071 -38.65 4.84 -10.29
CA GLY A 1071 -37.48 4.34 -11.04
C GLY A 1071 -36.83 5.33 -12.03
N TYR A 1072 -37.43 6.50 -12.25
CA TYR A 1072 -37.02 7.57 -13.14
C TYR A 1072 -35.82 8.35 -12.57
N PHE A 1073 -34.87 8.72 -13.43
CA PHE A 1073 -33.67 9.46 -13.05
C PHE A 1073 -33.32 10.51 -14.14
N PRO A 1074 -32.91 11.74 -13.76
CA PRO A 1074 -32.91 12.28 -12.41
C PRO A 1074 -34.34 12.56 -11.90
N LYS A 1075 -34.57 12.43 -10.60
CA LYS A 1075 -35.94 12.42 -10.04
C LYS A 1075 -36.68 13.77 -10.23
N TYR A 1076 -35.97 14.89 -10.25
CA TYR A 1076 -36.57 16.21 -10.47
C TYR A 1076 -37.00 16.45 -11.93
N ARG A 1077 -36.64 15.56 -12.88
CA ARG A 1077 -37.10 15.59 -14.28
C ARG A 1077 -38.32 14.68 -14.53
N VAL A 1078 -38.90 14.07 -13.49
CA VAL A 1078 -40.11 13.24 -13.64
C VAL A 1078 -41.21 14.08 -14.31
N PRO A 1079 -41.75 13.65 -15.48
CA PRO A 1079 -42.88 14.34 -16.08
C PRO A 1079 -44.01 14.41 -15.07
N LYS A 1080 -44.59 15.59 -14.83
CA LYS A 1080 -45.84 15.68 -14.07
C LYS A 1080 -46.85 14.80 -14.83
N LEU A 1081 -47.22 13.67 -14.24
CA LEU A 1081 -48.36 12.89 -14.70
C LEU A 1081 -49.51 13.90 -14.79
N GLN A 1082 -50.10 14.06 -15.98
CA GLN A 1082 -51.39 14.71 -16.07
C GLN A 1082 -52.29 14.07 -15.02
N GLU A 1083 -52.69 14.88 -14.04
CA GLU A 1083 -53.87 14.57 -13.26
C GLU A 1083 -54.95 14.24 -14.29
N ALA A 1084 -55.45 13.00 -14.23
CA ALA A 1084 -56.78 12.73 -14.70
C ALA A 1084 -57.74 13.55 -13.81
N ALA A 1085 -57.88 14.84 -14.11
CA ALA A 1085 -59.05 15.62 -13.75
C ALA A 1085 -60.20 14.98 -14.54
N SER A 1086 -61.15 14.28 -13.91
CA SER A 1086 -62.37 14.94 -13.39
C SER A 1086 -62.77 16.17 -14.20
N THR A 1087 -63.21 15.92 -15.43
CA THR A 1087 -64.44 16.48 -16.02
C THR A 1087 -65.01 15.48 -16.99
#